data_AF-K9WI21-F1
#
_entry.id   AF-K9WI21-F1
#
_cell.length_a   1.000
_cell.length_b   1.000
_cell.length_c   1.000
_cell.angle_alpha   90.00
_cell.angle_beta   90.00
_cell.angle_gamma   90.00
#
_symmetry.space_group_name_H-M   'P 1'
#
loop_
_entity.id
_entity.type
_entity.pdbx_description
1 polymer ?
#
loop_
_entity_poly.entity_id
_entity_poly.type
_entity_poly.pdbx_seq_one_letter_code
_entity_poly.pdbx_strand_id
1 'polypeptide(L)'
;MRFNLSFLATSFALLNLSIPSALAFTDIQTHWAQACINQMAPRKLVSGYPDGTFRPNATITRAEFAVLMLNAFPYAPEKRAGTTFKDVPTSHWAHKAIQDAYKRGFFSGYPGGMFLPNQAIPRVQAIGVLAGAKNLSFSGNAEGTLRQYFTDAGQIPDYAKNAIAAATINSLVVNYPNVKQLKPNQTATRGEVASLICRALFIYAVQPQYIAGVETRPQAVRALPGKLDTVPTFNSNSPELVKTEGILLSTFPPEGKQVPSAHLNFPFEGRFDVFTHHIARAETQAETGALYQGVIVHNPSDKPVTVEVLQAASYLSTPEAPFKELPDMKDNADGSVYSGPGSRTMGDVLRGVRQGIFPAQLVIEPGQSQILMNQPITIERAPASNGRSTMMRLRSNGAVYVANLAKRGVRNSNGTYRAPTLKEWQGLLETGGFAGPRDPIPTPLDPPREPTVFSRVAGVSEGAQWQVEITDSPNGEHLSLPEPGKAFSYVVGTLHLITLGTGQIQSARMLKRYEDTAYFAHSNYGVEYNLTLPLKNTTNQPQTVTVSLQTPLKDEGGKDLLLFLNPRVDQIFFRGTVKVSYDDDAGQLQTRYVHLIQRRGQPGEPLITLNLSPGTSREVQVSLLYPPDSTPPQVLTVKTLDR
;
A
#
# COMPACT_ATOMS: atom_id res chain seq x y z
N MET A 1 -26.21 -2.56 -73.79
CA MET A 1 -27.45 -2.28 -73.03
C MET A 1 -27.03 -1.69 -71.68
N ARG A 2 -27.21 -0.38 -71.50
CA ARG A 2 -26.74 0.38 -70.33
C ARG A 2 -27.76 0.19 -69.19
N PHE A 3 -27.34 -0.33 -68.05
CA PHE A 3 -28.14 -0.32 -66.82
C PHE A 3 -27.71 0.86 -65.95
N ASN A 4 -28.61 1.84 -65.82
CA ASN A 4 -28.53 2.92 -64.85
C ASN A 4 -28.88 2.36 -63.47
N LEU A 5 -27.97 2.51 -62.50
CA LEU A 5 -28.28 2.33 -61.08
C LEU A 5 -28.40 3.72 -60.44
N SER A 6 -29.62 4.08 -60.06
CA SER A 6 -29.95 5.30 -59.34
C SER A 6 -29.47 5.20 -57.89
N PHE A 7 -28.52 6.05 -57.47
CA PHE A 7 -28.16 6.24 -56.07
C PHE A 7 -29.20 7.14 -55.40
N LEU A 8 -29.95 6.61 -54.41
CA LEU A 8 -30.66 7.44 -53.44
C LEU A 8 -29.64 7.96 -52.42
N ALA A 9 -29.41 9.27 -52.40
CA ALA A 9 -28.67 9.95 -51.34
C ALA A 9 -29.61 10.19 -50.14
N THR A 10 -29.54 9.34 -49.12
CA THR A 10 -30.15 9.61 -47.81
C THR A 10 -29.29 10.63 -47.05
N SER A 11 -29.85 11.82 -46.87
CA SER A 11 -29.28 12.90 -46.07
C SER A 11 -29.20 12.47 -44.60
N PHE A 12 -27.99 12.24 -44.09
CA PHE A 12 -27.74 12.08 -42.65
C PHE A 12 -27.79 13.46 -42.00
N ALA A 13 -28.89 13.76 -41.31
CA ALA A 13 -28.96 14.89 -40.40
C ALA A 13 -27.97 14.65 -39.25
N LEU A 14 -26.88 15.39 -39.24
CA LEU A 14 -25.98 15.49 -38.09
C LEU A 14 -26.74 16.17 -36.95
N LEU A 15 -27.35 15.36 -36.07
CA LEU A 15 -27.75 15.82 -34.75
C LEU A 15 -26.49 16.20 -33.98
N ASN A 16 -26.20 17.51 -33.93
CA ASN A 16 -25.33 18.07 -32.91
C ASN A 16 -26.01 17.86 -31.55
N LEU A 17 -25.75 16.70 -30.94
CA LEU A 17 -26.02 16.49 -29.53
C LEU A 17 -25.07 17.40 -28.76
N SER A 18 -25.57 18.55 -28.33
CA SER A 18 -24.93 19.39 -27.33
C SER A 18 -24.65 18.52 -26.11
N ILE A 19 -23.38 18.14 -25.90
CA ILE A 19 -22.97 17.53 -24.64
C ILE A 19 -23.35 18.55 -23.56
N PRO A 20 -24.18 18.19 -22.56
CA PRO A 20 -24.48 19.11 -21.48
C PRO A 20 -23.16 19.52 -20.85
N SER A 21 -22.86 20.81 -20.93
CA SER A 21 -21.65 21.40 -20.36
C SER A 21 -21.60 20.97 -18.89
N ALA A 22 -20.54 20.25 -18.50
CA ALA A 22 -20.25 20.00 -17.09
C ALA A 22 -20.40 21.34 -16.34
N LEU A 23 -21.08 21.36 -15.18
CA LEU A 23 -21.33 22.57 -14.36
C LEU A 23 -20.07 23.47 -14.31
N ALA A 24 -19.97 24.40 -15.26
CA ALA A 24 -18.80 25.22 -15.44
C ALA A 24 -19.07 26.53 -14.72
N PHE A 25 -18.44 26.71 -13.56
CA PHE A 25 -18.59 27.93 -12.79
C PHE A 25 -17.96 29.11 -13.56
N THR A 26 -18.64 30.24 -13.60
CA THR A 26 -18.25 31.40 -14.44
C THR A 26 -17.10 32.23 -13.86
N ASP A 27 -16.65 31.93 -12.64
CA ASP A 27 -15.71 32.74 -11.85
C ASP A 27 -14.44 31.99 -11.38
N ILE A 28 -14.09 30.87 -12.04
CA ILE A 28 -12.94 30.03 -11.65
C ILE A 28 -11.85 29.91 -12.72
N GLN A 29 -12.02 30.49 -13.91
CA GLN A 29 -11.19 30.25 -15.11
C GLN A 29 -9.71 30.58 -14.93
N THR A 30 -9.38 31.51 -14.03
CA THR A 30 -8.01 31.92 -13.72
C THR A 30 -7.63 31.61 -12.27
N HIS A 31 -8.51 30.92 -11.53
CA HIS A 31 -8.33 30.65 -10.13
C HIS A 31 -7.45 29.41 -9.92
N TRP A 32 -6.45 29.47 -9.04
CA TRP A 32 -5.49 28.37 -8.81
C TRP A 32 -6.15 27.04 -8.37
N ALA A 33 -7.32 27.09 -7.73
CA ALA A 33 -8.11 25.93 -7.31
C ALA A 33 -9.06 25.39 -8.40
N GLN A 34 -9.07 25.95 -9.61
CA GLN A 34 -9.99 25.60 -10.69
C GLN A 34 -10.05 24.09 -10.97
N ALA A 35 -8.88 23.46 -11.12
CA ALA A 35 -8.79 22.04 -11.43
C ALA A 35 -9.48 21.19 -10.34
N CYS A 36 -9.27 21.53 -9.07
CA CYS A 36 -9.94 20.87 -7.95
C CYS A 36 -11.45 21.06 -7.98
N ILE A 37 -11.91 22.29 -8.17
CA ILE A 37 -13.34 22.61 -8.21
C ILE A 37 -14.02 21.84 -9.36
N ASN A 38 -13.41 21.80 -10.55
CA ASN A 38 -13.90 21.07 -11.72
C ASN A 38 -13.96 19.56 -11.49
N GLN A 39 -13.05 18.99 -10.71
CA GLN A 39 -13.08 17.57 -10.36
C GLN A 39 -14.14 17.29 -9.27
N MET A 40 -14.31 18.18 -8.31
CA MET A 40 -15.24 17.97 -7.19
C MET A 40 -16.71 18.14 -7.56
N ALA A 41 -17.04 19.06 -8.47
CA ALA A 41 -18.41 19.37 -8.87
C ALA A 41 -19.19 18.16 -9.45
N PRO A 42 -18.68 17.41 -10.47
CA PRO A 42 -19.40 16.25 -11.00
C PRO A 42 -19.52 15.11 -9.99
N ARG A 43 -18.66 15.06 -8.98
CA ARG A 43 -18.72 14.11 -7.86
C ARG A 43 -19.70 14.52 -6.76
N LYS A 44 -20.43 15.63 -6.94
CA LYS A 44 -21.36 16.23 -5.96
C LYS A 44 -20.70 16.53 -4.61
N LEU A 45 -19.38 16.75 -4.60
CA LEU A 45 -18.62 17.08 -3.39
C LEU A 45 -18.73 18.57 -3.04
N VAL A 46 -18.93 19.40 -4.06
CA VAL A 46 -19.17 20.85 -3.93
C VAL A 46 -20.36 21.27 -4.77
N SER A 47 -20.91 22.44 -4.47
CA SER A 47 -21.98 23.07 -5.25
C SER A 47 -21.71 24.57 -5.36
N GLY A 48 -22.09 25.15 -6.49
CA GLY A 48 -22.08 26.60 -6.70
C GLY A 48 -23.38 27.26 -6.26
N TYR A 49 -23.49 28.55 -6.59
CA TYR A 49 -24.65 29.38 -6.31
C TYR A 49 -25.63 29.38 -7.51
N PRO A 50 -26.91 29.74 -7.31
CA PRO A 50 -27.90 29.80 -8.40
C PRO A 50 -27.53 30.74 -9.56
N ASP A 51 -26.62 31.69 -9.33
CA ASP A 51 -26.09 32.63 -10.33
C ASP A 51 -25.00 32.02 -11.24
N GLY A 52 -24.68 30.73 -11.07
CA GLY A 52 -23.65 30.03 -11.84
C GLY A 52 -22.22 30.23 -11.32
N THR A 53 -22.03 30.93 -10.20
CA THR A 53 -20.70 31.16 -9.59
C THR A 53 -20.34 30.08 -8.56
N PHE A 54 -19.05 29.86 -8.32
CA PHE A 54 -18.54 29.07 -7.21
C PHE A 54 -18.12 29.94 -6.01
N ARG A 55 -17.70 31.18 -6.28
CA ARG A 55 -17.13 32.16 -5.34
C ARG A 55 -15.87 31.63 -4.63
N PRO A 56 -14.81 31.25 -5.37
CA PRO A 56 -13.64 30.59 -4.78
C PRO A 56 -12.89 31.44 -3.75
N ASN A 57 -12.96 32.76 -3.85
CA ASN A 57 -12.34 33.72 -2.92
C ASN A 57 -13.22 34.08 -1.72
N ALA A 58 -14.51 33.70 -1.71
CA ALA A 58 -15.37 33.94 -0.57
C ALA A 58 -14.98 33.05 0.60
N THR A 59 -15.11 33.57 1.82
CA THR A 59 -14.92 32.78 3.04
C THR A 59 -16.03 31.75 3.19
N ILE A 60 -15.73 30.64 3.86
CA ILE A 60 -16.70 29.57 4.12
C ILE A 60 -17.06 29.53 5.61
N THR A 61 -18.35 29.40 5.89
CA THR A 61 -18.85 29.27 7.26
C THR A 61 -18.63 27.87 7.83
N ARG A 62 -18.65 27.73 9.15
CA ARG A 62 -18.57 26.43 9.83
C ARG A 62 -19.74 25.51 9.45
N ALA A 63 -20.94 26.06 9.27
CA ALA A 63 -22.10 25.30 8.81
C ALA A 63 -21.93 24.74 7.39
N GLU A 64 -21.48 25.57 6.44
CA GLU A 64 -21.19 25.11 5.07
C GLU A 64 -20.07 24.06 5.05
N PHE A 65 -19.02 24.25 5.85
CA PHE A 65 -17.94 23.28 5.92
C PHE A 65 -18.40 21.93 6.51
N ALA A 66 -19.33 21.93 7.48
CA ALA A 66 -19.94 20.69 7.98
C ALA A 66 -20.67 19.90 6.89
N VAL A 67 -21.37 20.59 5.99
CA VAL A 67 -22.01 19.97 4.82
C VAL A 67 -20.97 19.38 3.87
N LEU A 68 -19.90 20.13 3.55
CA LEU A 68 -18.83 19.62 2.69
C LEU A 68 -18.16 18.36 3.27
N MET A 69 -17.96 18.31 4.60
CA MET A 69 -17.39 17.13 5.26
C MET A 69 -18.31 15.90 5.14
N LEU A 70 -19.62 16.08 5.24
CA LEU A 70 -20.59 14.98 5.04
C LEU A 70 -20.65 14.51 3.59
N ASN A 71 -20.51 15.43 2.62
CA ASN A 71 -20.42 15.08 1.21
C ASN A 71 -19.10 14.35 0.89
N ALA A 72 -18.00 14.77 1.50
CA ALA A 72 -16.67 14.18 1.30
C ALA A 72 -16.52 12.81 1.96
N PHE A 73 -17.16 12.60 3.13
CA PHE A 73 -17.04 11.37 3.91
C PHE A 73 -18.42 10.81 4.29
N PRO A 74 -19.27 10.47 3.29
CA PRO A 74 -20.66 10.07 3.52
C PRO A 74 -20.78 8.73 4.26
N TYR A 75 -19.72 7.91 4.24
CA TYR A 75 -19.66 6.60 4.90
C TYR A 75 -18.86 6.59 6.21
N ALA A 76 -18.41 7.75 6.71
CA ALA A 76 -17.76 7.82 8.01
C ALA A 76 -18.70 7.33 9.14
N PRO A 77 -18.24 6.44 10.04
CA PRO A 77 -19.06 5.90 11.11
C PRO A 77 -19.40 6.97 12.16
N GLU A 78 -20.53 6.81 12.84
CA GLU A 78 -20.84 7.59 14.05
C GLU A 78 -19.89 7.16 15.19
N LYS A 79 -19.27 8.14 15.85
CA LYS A 79 -18.30 7.95 16.94
C LYS A 79 -18.87 8.31 18.31
N ARG A 80 -20.00 9.02 18.35
CA ARG A 80 -20.67 9.46 19.58
C ARG A 80 -22.14 9.80 19.33
N ALA A 81 -22.92 9.86 20.40
CA ALA A 81 -24.30 10.32 20.39
C ALA A 81 -24.41 11.79 19.93
N GLY A 82 -25.62 12.20 19.50
CA GLY A 82 -25.91 13.59 19.13
C GLY A 82 -25.86 14.55 20.32
N THR A 83 -25.82 15.85 20.06
CA THR A 83 -25.81 16.90 21.09
C THR A 83 -26.64 18.10 20.64
N THR A 84 -27.23 18.87 21.55
CA THR A 84 -27.96 20.10 21.17
C THR A 84 -27.03 21.31 21.30
N PHE A 85 -26.84 22.04 20.20
CA PHE A 85 -26.14 23.32 20.22
C PHE A 85 -27.14 24.46 20.45
N LYS A 86 -26.84 25.36 21.40
CA LYS A 86 -27.75 26.45 21.82
C LYS A 86 -28.03 27.47 20.72
N ASP A 87 -27.10 27.63 19.78
CA ASP A 87 -27.13 28.58 18.67
C ASP A 87 -27.49 27.94 17.32
N VAL A 88 -27.97 26.70 17.33
CA VAL A 88 -28.41 25.99 16.13
C VAL A 88 -29.86 25.53 16.32
N PRO A 89 -30.85 26.43 16.12
CA PRO A 89 -32.25 26.06 16.22
C PRO A 89 -32.59 24.96 15.19
N THR A 90 -33.63 24.17 15.46
CA THR A 90 -34.08 23.08 14.57
C THR A 90 -34.51 23.59 13.19
N SER A 91 -34.90 24.86 13.07
CA SER A 91 -35.22 25.56 11.82
C SER A 91 -33.99 26.01 11.02
N HIS A 92 -32.78 25.97 11.60
CA HIS A 92 -31.57 26.33 10.89
C HIS A 92 -31.33 25.35 9.73
N TRP A 93 -31.08 25.85 8.52
CA TRP A 93 -30.93 25.02 7.31
C TRP A 93 -29.89 23.90 7.45
N ALA A 94 -28.80 24.17 8.18
CA ALA A 94 -27.73 23.21 8.45
C ALA A 94 -27.91 22.39 9.73
N HIS A 95 -29.04 22.48 10.45
CA HIS A 95 -29.23 21.84 11.75
C HIS A 95 -28.89 20.33 11.71
N LYS A 96 -29.47 19.60 10.76
CA LYS A 96 -29.20 18.15 10.59
C LYS A 96 -27.74 17.87 10.22
N ALA A 97 -27.18 18.63 9.28
CA ALA A 97 -25.79 18.46 8.88
C ALA A 97 -24.81 18.70 10.04
N ILE A 98 -25.08 19.69 10.89
CA ILE A 98 -24.28 19.97 12.09
C ILE A 98 -24.37 18.81 13.09
N GLN A 99 -25.57 18.25 13.32
CA GLN A 99 -25.75 17.06 14.16
C GLN A 99 -24.95 15.86 13.65
N ASP A 100 -25.10 15.55 12.37
CA ASP A 100 -24.46 14.38 11.76
C ASP A 100 -22.93 14.53 11.73
N ALA A 101 -22.42 15.73 11.42
CA ALA A 101 -21.00 16.03 11.48
C ALA A 101 -20.45 15.94 12.91
N TYR A 102 -21.23 16.34 13.93
CA TYR A 102 -20.86 16.14 15.33
C TYR A 102 -20.77 14.65 15.67
N LYS A 103 -21.80 13.85 15.38
CA LYS A 103 -21.82 12.40 15.69
C LYS A 103 -20.66 11.65 15.07
N ARG A 104 -20.28 11.99 13.83
CA ARG A 104 -19.13 11.39 13.11
C ARG A 104 -17.77 11.87 13.60
N GLY A 105 -17.76 12.82 14.54
CA GLY A 105 -16.52 13.33 15.14
C GLY A 105 -15.79 14.37 14.30
N PHE A 106 -16.44 14.97 13.29
CA PHE A 106 -15.82 16.03 12.48
C PHE A 106 -15.72 17.34 13.25
N PHE A 107 -16.71 17.67 14.09
CA PHE A 107 -16.72 18.91 14.89
C PHE A 107 -17.06 18.65 16.34
N SER A 108 -16.32 19.19 17.30
CA SER A 108 -16.65 19.10 18.73
C SER A 108 -17.61 20.19 19.24
N GLY A 109 -17.75 21.29 18.51
CA GLY A 109 -18.35 22.53 19.04
C GLY A 109 -17.38 23.30 19.94
N TYR A 110 -17.84 24.45 20.43
CA TYR A 110 -17.15 25.34 21.36
C TYR A 110 -17.67 25.18 22.79
N PRO A 111 -16.89 25.62 23.80
CA PRO A 111 -17.36 25.71 25.19
C PRO A 111 -18.71 26.42 25.31
N GLY A 112 -19.53 25.98 26.27
CA GLY A 112 -20.89 26.51 26.48
C GLY A 112 -21.99 25.87 25.63
N GLY A 113 -21.65 24.88 24.80
CA GLY A 113 -22.61 24.17 23.95
C GLY A 113 -22.96 24.96 22.67
N MET A 114 -21.97 25.65 22.10
CA MET A 114 -22.13 26.51 20.92
C MET A 114 -21.49 25.87 19.68
N PHE A 115 -22.07 26.04 18.50
CA PHE A 115 -21.47 25.60 17.25
C PHE A 115 -20.86 26.75 16.44
N LEU A 116 -21.44 27.96 16.54
CA LEU A 116 -21.15 29.16 15.76
C LEU A 116 -21.33 28.95 14.25
N PRO A 117 -22.56 28.62 13.78
CA PRO A 117 -22.80 28.15 12.40
C PRO A 117 -22.43 29.15 11.32
N ASN A 118 -22.66 30.45 11.56
CA ASN A 118 -22.39 31.53 10.60
C ASN A 118 -20.97 32.10 10.70
N GLN A 119 -20.15 31.62 11.65
CA GLN A 119 -18.77 32.07 11.77
C GLN A 119 -17.95 31.49 10.61
N ALA A 120 -17.21 32.35 9.91
CA ALA A 120 -16.22 31.91 8.93
C ALA A 120 -15.14 31.04 9.60
N ILE A 121 -14.88 29.86 9.05
CA ILE A 121 -13.99 28.90 9.71
C ILE A 121 -12.51 29.29 9.55
N PRO A 122 -11.71 29.34 10.62
CA PRO A 122 -10.26 29.52 10.52
C PRO A 122 -9.60 28.35 9.77
N ARG A 123 -8.56 28.64 8.96
CA ARG A 123 -7.81 27.65 8.18
C ARG A 123 -7.31 26.49 9.04
N VAL A 124 -6.77 26.79 10.23
CA VAL A 124 -6.27 25.77 11.16
C VAL A 124 -7.36 24.78 11.59
N GLN A 125 -8.59 25.24 11.76
CA GLN A 125 -9.71 24.37 12.11
C GLN A 125 -10.13 23.51 10.93
N ALA A 126 -10.20 24.06 9.73
CA ALA A 126 -10.54 23.29 8.53
C ALA A 126 -9.55 22.13 8.30
N ILE A 127 -8.24 22.40 8.43
CA ILE A 127 -7.19 21.38 8.31
C ILE A 127 -7.28 20.36 9.45
N GLY A 128 -7.49 20.79 10.69
CA GLY A 128 -7.62 19.90 11.84
C GLY A 128 -8.82 18.94 11.71
N VAL A 129 -9.96 19.43 11.23
CA VAL A 129 -11.16 18.61 10.96
C VAL A 129 -10.87 17.56 9.89
N LEU A 130 -10.22 17.94 8.78
CA LEU A 130 -9.84 17.01 7.72
C LEU A 130 -8.82 15.96 8.20
N ALA A 131 -7.85 16.37 9.02
CA ALA A 131 -6.89 15.46 9.64
C ALA A 131 -7.60 14.42 10.50
N GLY A 132 -8.55 14.84 11.33
CA GLY A 132 -9.38 13.94 12.14
C GLY A 132 -10.29 13.02 11.32
N ALA A 133 -10.87 13.52 10.24
CA ALA A 133 -11.69 12.72 9.32
C ALA A 133 -10.87 11.63 8.62
N LYS A 134 -9.61 11.91 8.29
CA LYS A 134 -8.64 10.94 7.74
C LYS A 134 -7.95 10.10 8.83
N ASN A 135 -8.34 10.26 10.10
CA ASN A 135 -7.77 9.57 11.26
C ASN A 135 -6.23 9.74 11.35
N LEU A 136 -5.72 10.92 10.96
CA LEU A 136 -4.31 11.24 11.02
C LEU A 136 -3.92 11.59 12.46
N SER A 137 -2.84 10.99 12.94
CA SER A 137 -2.29 11.23 14.27
C SER A 137 -0.80 11.54 14.18
N PHE A 138 -0.30 12.32 15.15
CA PHE A 138 1.11 12.64 15.29
C PHE A 138 1.48 12.65 16.77
N SER A 139 2.56 11.95 17.11
CA SER A 139 3.02 11.76 18.49
C SER A 139 4.45 12.25 18.74
N GLY A 140 5.03 13.01 17.81
CA GLY A 140 6.38 13.58 17.93
C GLY A 140 6.39 15.02 18.42
N ASN A 141 7.53 15.71 18.24
CA ASN A 141 7.64 17.15 18.51
C ASN A 141 6.94 17.97 17.42
N ALA A 142 5.64 18.24 17.60
CA ALA A 142 4.83 18.90 16.57
C ALA A 142 5.33 20.32 16.26
N GLU A 143 5.77 21.06 17.27
CA GLU A 143 6.29 22.41 17.08
C GLU A 143 7.59 22.40 16.27
N GLY A 144 8.53 21.53 16.62
CA GLY A 144 9.78 21.36 15.88
C GLY A 144 9.53 20.96 14.42
N THR A 145 8.62 20.00 14.18
CA THR A 145 8.22 19.60 12.83
C THR A 145 7.61 20.77 12.06
N LEU A 146 6.62 21.47 12.62
CA LEU A 146 5.92 22.55 11.91
C LEU A 146 6.84 23.71 11.52
N ARG A 147 7.86 24.03 12.34
CA ARG A 147 8.85 25.08 12.05
C ARG A 147 9.73 24.75 10.83
N GLN A 148 9.86 23.48 10.45
CA GLN A 148 10.59 23.10 9.23
C GLN A 148 9.76 23.35 7.96
N TYR A 149 8.43 23.40 8.08
CA TYR A 149 7.52 23.55 6.94
C TYR A 149 7.00 24.99 6.79
N PHE A 150 6.72 25.68 7.90
CA PHE A 150 6.01 26.96 7.88
C PHE A 150 6.76 28.09 8.59
N THR A 151 6.87 29.23 7.93
CA THR A 151 7.48 30.45 8.51
C THR A 151 6.63 31.07 9.61
N ASP A 152 5.33 30.81 9.60
CA ASP A 152 4.34 31.29 10.57
C ASP A 152 3.89 30.20 11.55
N ALA A 153 4.67 29.13 11.72
CA ALA A 153 4.35 28.01 12.61
C ALA A 153 4.06 28.45 14.07
N GLY A 154 4.69 29.53 14.53
CA GLY A 154 4.45 30.09 15.87
C GLY A 154 3.04 30.67 16.08
N GLN A 155 2.26 30.89 15.01
CA GLN A 155 0.88 31.37 15.10
C GLN A 155 -0.14 30.23 15.24
N ILE A 156 0.30 28.96 15.16
CA ILE A 156 -0.57 27.78 15.25
C ILE A 156 -0.98 27.59 16.72
N PRO A 157 -2.28 27.62 17.05
CA PRO A 157 -2.74 27.38 18.41
C PRO A 157 -2.32 26.01 18.95
N ASP A 158 -1.99 25.91 20.24
CA ASP A 158 -1.47 24.68 20.86
C ASP A 158 -2.39 23.48 20.66
N TYR A 159 -3.72 23.69 20.77
CA TYR A 159 -4.72 22.64 20.58
C TYR A 159 -4.68 22.01 19.17
N ALA A 160 -4.14 22.71 18.18
CA ALA A 160 -4.12 22.27 16.79
C ALA A 160 -2.77 21.71 16.34
N LYS A 161 -1.67 21.97 17.07
CA LYS A 161 -0.29 21.64 16.64
C LYS A 161 -0.16 20.19 16.16
N ASN A 162 -0.64 19.21 16.93
CA ASN A 162 -0.56 17.79 16.56
C ASN A 162 -1.36 17.46 15.29
N ALA A 163 -2.58 17.99 15.15
CA ALA A 163 -3.41 17.74 13.99
C ALA A 163 -2.82 18.37 12.71
N ILE A 164 -2.27 19.58 12.81
CA ILE A 164 -1.59 20.24 11.68
C ILE A 164 -0.29 19.52 11.33
N ALA A 165 0.49 19.09 12.32
CA ALA A 165 1.70 18.30 12.06
C ALA A 165 1.34 17.00 11.33
N ALA A 166 0.32 16.28 11.80
CA ALA A 166 -0.18 15.06 11.16
C ALA A 166 -0.65 15.32 9.71
N ALA A 167 -1.44 16.38 9.48
CA ALA A 167 -1.88 16.77 8.14
C ALA A 167 -0.71 17.13 7.22
N THR A 168 0.31 17.82 7.76
CA THR A 168 1.47 18.29 7.00
C THR A 168 2.32 17.12 6.53
N ILE A 169 2.73 16.21 7.42
CA ILE A 169 3.58 15.07 7.06
C ILE A 169 2.88 14.05 6.16
N ASN A 170 1.55 14.09 6.09
CA ASN A 170 0.73 13.28 5.18
C ASN A 170 0.41 14.00 3.86
N SER A 171 0.98 15.18 3.61
CA SER A 171 0.81 15.95 2.38
C SER A 171 -0.65 16.38 2.12
N LEU A 172 -1.41 16.63 3.19
CA LEU A 172 -2.78 17.12 3.15
C LEU A 172 -2.82 18.65 3.01
N VAL A 173 -1.88 19.36 3.63
CA VAL A 173 -1.87 20.82 3.70
C VAL A 173 -1.56 21.44 2.34
N VAL A 174 -2.43 22.35 1.91
CA VAL A 174 -2.29 23.15 0.69
C VAL A 174 -2.23 24.63 1.05
N ASN A 175 -1.21 25.32 0.55
CA ASN A 175 -0.92 26.71 0.82
C ASN A 175 -0.66 27.49 -0.48
N TYR A 176 -1.43 28.55 -0.68
CA TYR A 176 -1.33 29.43 -1.84
C TYR A 176 -1.23 30.92 -1.41
N PRO A 177 -0.46 31.75 -2.12
CA PRO A 177 0.52 31.39 -3.16
C PRO A 177 1.85 30.87 -2.58
N ASN A 178 2.12 31.17 -1.31
CA ASN A 178 3.36 30.77 -0.64
C ASN A 178 3.14 29.49 0.16
N VAL A 179 3.76 28.39 -0.29
CA VAL A 179 3.63 27.07 0.34
C VAL A 179 4.11 27.03 1.80
N LYS A 180 5.02 27.94 2.19
CA LYS A 180 5.57 28.05 3.54
C LYS A 180 4.75 28.91 4.50
N GLN A 181 3.59 29.43 4.10
CA GLN A 181 2.70 30.20 4.98
C GLN A 181 1.37 29.46 5.17
N LEU A 182 1.12 29.00 6.40
CA LEU A 182 -0.11 28.29 6.74
C LEU A 182 -1.30 29.24 6.91
N LYS A 183 -1.05 30.45 7.41
CA LYS A 183 -2.03 31.48 7.77
C LYS A 183 -3.10 30.93 8.74
N PRO A 184 -2.71 30.34 9.88
CA PRO A 184 -3.57 29.46 10.67
C PRO A 184 -4.86 30.13 11.19
N ASN A 185 -4.76 31.41 11.55
CA ASN A 185 -5.87 32.18 12.13
C ASN A 185 -6.67 32.98 11.11
N GLN A 186 -6.27 32.98 9.83
CA GLN A 186 -7.08 33.56 8.76
C GLN A 186 -8.26 32.64 8.45
N THR A 187 -9.37 33.23 8.01
CA THR A 187 -10.56 32.46 7.60
C THR A 187 -10.30 31.78 6.26
N ALA A 188 -10.75 30.53 6.13
CA ALA A 188 -10.53 29.74 4.92
C ALA A 188 -11.48 30.19 3.81
N THR A 189 -10.99 30.24 2.57
CA THR A 189 -11.84 30.46 1.40
C THR A 189 -12.41 29.16 0.86
N ARG A 190 -13.47 29.25 0.05
CA ARG A 190 -14.07 28.09 -0.62
C ARG A 190 -13.08 27.37 -1.53
N GLY A 191 -12.23 28.11 -2.24
CA GLY A 191 -11.19 27.55 -3.10
C GLY A 191 -10.10 26.82 -2.31
N GLU A 192 -9.70 27.34 -1.15
CA GLU A 192 -8.75 26.67 -0.25
C GLU A 192 -9.32 25.37 0.31
N VAL A 193 -10.56 25.40 0.78
CA VAL A 193 -11.24 24.20 1.29
C VAL A 193 -11.43 23.14 0.20
N ALA A 194 -11.77 23.53 -1.03
CA ALA A 194 -11.85 22.60 -2.15
C ALA A 194 -10.50 21.90 -2.39
N SER A 195 -9.39 22.65 -2.42
CA SER A 195 -8.05 22.08 -2.60
C SER A 195 -7.62 21.17 -1.44
N LEU A 196 -7.98 21.50 -0.19
CA LEU A 196 -7.71 20.63 0.97
C LEU A 196 -8.52 19.33 0.90
N ILE A 197 -9.80 19.39 0.50
CA ILE A 197 -10.65 18.21 0.32
C ILE A 197 -10.13 17.35 -0.84
N CYS A 198 -9.68 17.94 -1.95
CA CYS A 198 -9.01 17.21 -3.02
C CYS A 198 -7.87 16.33 -2.48
N ARG A 199 -6.96 16.90 -1.68
CA ARG A 199 -5.86 16.14 -1.07
C ARG A 199 -6.38 15.06 -0.12
N ALA A 200 -7.39 15.36 0.68
CA ALA A 200 -7.98 14.40 1.61
C ALA A 200 -8.65 13.22 0.89
N LEU A 201 -9.19 13.43 -0.31
CA LEU A 201 -9.88 12.42 -1.12
C LEU A 201 -9.03 11.85 -2.26
N PHE A 202 -7.72 12.11 -2.28
CA PHE A 202 -6.82 11.67 -3.36
C PHE A 202 -7.29 12.10 -4.77
N ILE A 203 -7.89 13.28 -4.88
CA ILE A 203 -8.16 13.93 -6.16
C ILE A 203 -6.91 14.71 -6.55
N TYR A 204 -6.15 14.17 -7.50
CA TYR A 204 -4.83 14.66 -7.92
C TYR A 204 -4.91 15.89 -8.86
N ALA A 205 -5.59 16.94 -8.40
CA ALA A 205 -5.81 18.19 -9.14
C ALA A 205 -5.13 19.41 -8.51
N VAL A 206 -4.50 19.25 -7.35
CA VAL A 206 -3.70 20.29 -6.70
C VAL A 206 -2.31 20.30 -7.31
N GLN A 207 -1.86 21.45 -7.80
CA GLN A 207 -0.50 21.58 -8.33
C GLN A 207 0.54 21.32 -7.22
N PRO A 208 1.56 20.49 -7.46
CA PRO A 208 2.51 20.08 -6.42
C PRO A 208 3.19 21.21 -5.66
N GLN A 209 3.49 22.36 -6.31
CA GLN A 209 4.14 23.48 -5.65
C GLN A 209 3.31 24.13 -4.53
N TYR A 210 2.01 23.84 -4.44
CA TYR A 210 1.15 24.33 -3.36
C TYR A 210 0.98 23.32 -2.22
N ILE A 211 1.58 22.13 -2.31
CA ILE A 211 1.46 21.08 -1.29
C ILE A 211 2.65 21.20 -0.34
N ALA A 212 2.36 21.34 0.96
CA ALA A 212 3.40 21.55 1.96
C ALA A 212 4.43 20.41 2.00
N GLY A 213 5.71 20.77 1.85
CA GLY A 213 6.86 19.86 1.91
C GLY A 213 6.95 18.84 0.79
N VAL A 214 6.30 19.09 -0.36
CA VAL A 214 6.42 18.27 -1.55
C VAL A 214 7.46 18.85 -2.49
N GLU A 215 8.37 18.00 -2.95
CA GLU A 215 9.33 18.30 -4.02
C GLU A 215 9.00 17.46 -5.26
N THR A 216 9.10 18.09 -6.44
CA THR A 216 8.91 17.42 -7.73
C THR A 216 10.24 17.05 -8.35
N ARG A 217 10.34 15.84 -8.91
CA ARG A 217 11.43 15.45 -9.80
C ARG A 217 10.86 15.11 -11.17
N PRO A 218 11.06 15.96 -12.20
CA PRO A 218 10.60 15.67 -13.55
C PRO A 218 11.33 14.44 -14.12
N GLN A 219 10.57 13.42 -14.51
CA GLN A 219 11.07 12.19 -15.12
C GLN A 219 9.92 11.34 -15.66
N ALA A 220 10.18 10.57 -16.71
CA ALA A 220 9.18 9.64 -17.22
C ALA A 220 8.90 8.51 -16.21
N VAL A 221 7.64 8.29 -15.87
CA VAL A 221 7.14 7.19 -15.04
C VAL A 221 6.45 6.18 -15.94
N ARG A 222 7.05 5.00 -16.05
CA ARG A 222 6.70 3.97 -17.03
C ARG A 222 6.10 2.74 -16.35
N ALA A 223 5.15 2.11 -17.04
CA ALA A 223 4.68 0.78 -16.66
C ALA A 223 5.85 -0.21 -16.79
N LEU A 224 5.92 -1.18 -15.89
CA LEU A 224 6.95 -2.22 -15.92
C LEU A 224 6.60 -3.25 -17.00
N PRO A 225 7.48 -3.51 -18.00
CA PRO A 225 7.22 -4.57 -18.98
C PRO A 225 7.11 -5.94 -18.33
N GLY A 226 6.58 -6.92 -19.07
CA GLY A 226 6.37 -8.28 -18.56
C GLY A 226 5.06 -8.43 -17.78
N LYS A 227 4.95 -9.52 -17.03
CA LYS A 227 3.78 -9.89 -16.21
C LYS A 227 4.21 -10.85 -15.11
N LEU A 228 3.33 -11.02 -14.11
CA LEU A 228 3.45 -12.13 -13.17
C LEU A 228 3.40 -13.46 -13.92
N ASP A 229 4.15 -14.43 -13.41
CA ASP A 229 4.01 -15.83 -13.79
C ASP A 229 2.68 -16.42 -13.27
N THR A 230 2.47 -17.71 -13.52
CA THR A 230 1.24 -18.43 -13.18
C THR A 230 1.39 -19.30 -11.94
N VAL A 231 2.52 -19.19 -11.23
CA VAL A 231 2.79 -19.99 -10.03
C VAL A 231 1.82 -19.58 -8.93
N PRO A 232 0.99 -20.51 -8.40
CA PRO A 232 0.04 -20.19 -7.35
C PRO A 232 0.75 -19.98 -6.01
N THR A 233 0.28 -19.01 -5.25
CA THR A 233 0.81 -18.66 -3.93
C THR A 233 -0.30 -18.76 -2.88
N PHE A 234 -0.11 -19.65 -1.91
CA PHE A 234 -0.90 -19.72 -0.70
C PHE A 234 -0.57 -18.51 0.18
N ASN A 235 -1.48 -17.55 0.27
CA ASN A 235 -1.29 -16.26 0.94
C ASN A 235 -2.12 -16.20 2.24
N SER A 236 -1.48 -16.38 3.38
CA SER A 236 -2.11 -16.35 4.71
C SER A 236 -1.65 -15.13 5.51
N ASN A 237 -2.38 -14.03 5.42
CA ASN A 237 -2.11 -12.80 6.17
C ASN A 237 -3.41 -12.19 6.75
N SER A 238 -4.52 -12.94 6.79
CA SER A 238 -5.78 -12.49 7.39
C SER A 238 -6.39 -13.57 8.31
N PRO A 239 -6.62 -13.28 9.59
CA PRO A 239 -6.30 -12.02 10.24
C PRO A 239 -4.82 -11.85 10.53
N GLU A 240 -4.28 -10.64 10.43
CA GLU A 240 -2.90 -10.42 10.90
C GLU A 240 -2.82 -10.59 12.42
N LEU A 241 -3.69 -9.91 13.18
CA LEU A 241 -3.73 -10.05 14.63
C LEU A 241 -4.59 -11.25 15.02
N VAL A 242 -3.95 -12.31 15.52
CA VAL A 242 -4.62 -13.54 15.95
C VAL A 242 -4.79 -13.54 17.46
N LYS A 243 -6.06 -13.55 17.91
CA LYS A 243 -6.44 -13.63 19.33
C LYS A 243 -7.11 -14.96 19.68
N THR A 244 -7.78 -15.60 18.74
CA THR A 244 -8.47 -16.89 18.94
C THR A 244 -7.88 -17.98 18.05
N GLU A 245 -7.95 -19.22 18.54
CA GLU A 245 -7.60 -20.41 17.73
C GLU A 245 -8.55 -20.56 16.54
N GLY A 246 -8.08 -21.21 15.48
CA GLY A 246 -8.89 -21.46 14.29
C GLY A 246 -8.08 -21.64 13.02
N ILE A 247 -8.80 -21.66 11.90
CA ILE A 247 -8.25 -21.74 10.55
C ILE A 247 -7.85 -20.33 10.10
N LEU A 248 -6.56 -20.13 9.79
CA LEU A 248 -6.06 -18.89 9.20
C LEU A 248 -6.32 -18.89 7.68
N LEU A 249 -6.00 -20.00 7.02
CA LEU A 249 -6.31 -20.27 5.63
C LEU A 249 -6.33 -21.77 5.36
N SER A 250 -7.32 -22.29 4.66
CA SER A 250 -7.37 -23.70 4.25
C SER A 250 -7.82 -23.81 2.80
N THR A 251 -7.07 -24.61 2.04
CA THR A 251 -7.42 -24.97 0.66
C THR A 251 -8.06 -26.34 0.55
N PHE A 252 -8.27 -27.06 1.66
CA PHE A 252 -8.96 -28.35 1.68
C PHE A 252 -10.37 -28.24 1.09
N PRO A 253 -10.96 -29.36 0.67
CA PRO A 253 -12.37 -29.42 0.28
C PRO A 253 -13.30 -29.12 1.49
N PRO A 254 -14.42 -28.41 1.27
CA PRO A 254 -15.40 -28.10 2.32
C PRO A 254 -16.28 -29.28 2.73
N GLU A 255 -16.34 -30.34 1.93
CA GLU A 255 -17.19 -31.49 2.17
C GLU A 255 -16.81 -32.20 3.48
N GLY A 256 -17.80 -32.43 4.35
CA GLY A 256 -17.60 -33.06 5.66
C GLY A 256 -17.05 -32.15 6.76
N LYS A 257 -16.68 -30.89 6.44
CA LYS A 257 -16.18 -29.90 7.42
C LYS A 257 -17.33 -29.25 8.18
N GLN A 258 -17.13 -28.97 9.48
CA GLN A 258 -18.15 -28.32 10.31
C GLN A 258 -18.39 -26.86 9.91
N VAL A 259 -17.37 -26.17 9.42
CA VAL A 259 -17.47 -24.78 8.92
C VAL A 259 -17.01 -24.74 7.45
N PRO A 260 -17.87 -25.14 6.49
CA PRO A 260 -17.51 -25.24 5.07
C PRO A 260 -16.89 -23.97 4.48
N SER A 261 -17.33 -22.79 4.91
CA SER A 261 -16.82 -21.50 4.42
C SER A 261 -15.35 -21.23 4.75
N ALA A 262 -14.76 -21.97 5.71
CA ALA A 262 -13.34 -21.88 6.05
C ALA A 262 -12.43 -22.74 5.16
N HIS A 263 -12.95 -23.29 4.05
CA HIS A 263 -12.22 -24.20 3.16
C HIS A 263 -12.44 -23.84 1.68
N LEU A 264 -11.37 -23.49 0.97
CA LEU A 264 -11.44 -22.91 -0.38
C LEU A 264 -11.52 -23.93 -1.53
N ASN A 265 -11.27 -25.21 -1.27
CA ASN A 265 -11.13 -26.26 -2.28
C ASN A 265 -10.20 -25.87 -3.45
N PHE A 266 -8.90 -25.86 -3.19
CA PHE A 266 -7.87 -25.58 -4.19
C PHE A 266 -6.67 -26.53 -4.02
N PRO A 267 -6.51 -27.54 -4.88
CA PRO A 267 -5.30 -28.36 -4.86
C PRO A 267 -4.12 -27.60 -5.49
N PHE A 268 -2.94 -27.76 -4.91
CA PHE A 268 -1.67 -27.34 -5.50
C PHE A 268 -0.99 -28.54 -6.18
N GLU A 269 -0.39 -28.32 -7.34
CA GLU A 269 0.41 -29.31 -8.06
C GLU A 269 1.55 -28.60 -8.79
N GLY A 270 2.71 -29.24 -8.92
CA GLY A 270 3.89 -28.59 -9.50
C GLY A 270 4.46 -27.50 -8.57
N ARG A 271 4.93 -26.38 -9.14
CA ARG A 271 5.56 -25.28 -8.40
C ARG A 271 4.48 -24.42 -7.71
N PHE A 272 4.62 -24.16 -6.40
CA PHE A 272 3.75 -23.23 -5.66
C PHE A 272 4.46 -22.61 -4.44
N ASP A 273 4.01 -21.44 -4.01
CA ASP A 273 4.57 -20.75 -2.84
C ASP A 273 3.64 -20.74 -1.64
N VAL A 274 4.22 -20.65 -0.45
CA VAL A 274 3.50 -20.46 0.82
C VAL A 274 4.06 -19.22 1.50
N PHE A 275 3.24 -18.19 1.60
CA PHE A 275 3.51 -16.99 2.37
C PHE A 275 2.56 -16.90 3.57
N THR A 276 3.13 -16.71 4.77
CA THR A 276 2.33 -16.48 5.99
C THR A 276 2.89 -15.33 6.81
N HIS A 277 2.03 -14.43 7.31
CA HIS A 277 2.42 -13.39 8.25
C HIS A 277 1.30 -13.17 9.27
N HIS A 278 1.59 -13.39 10.56
CA HIS A 278 0.62 -13.18 11.62
C HIS A 278 1.28 -12.71 12.92
N ILE A 279 0.51 -12.01 13.75
CA ILE A 279 0.91 -11.36 14.99
C ILE A 279 0.03 -11.88 16.12
N ALA A 280 0.64 -12.17 17.27
CA ALA A 280 -0.04 -12.33 18.54
C ALA A 280 0.18 -11.07 19.40
N ARG A 281 -0.77 -10.73 20.26
CA ARG A 281 -0.64 -9.65 21.25
C ARG A 281 -1.19 -10.08 22.59
N ALA A 282 -0.49 -9.71 23.66
CA ALA A 282 -0.93 -9.81 25.04
C ALA A 282 -0.92 -8.40 25.64
N GLU A 283 -2.06 -7.97 26.17
CA GLU A 283 -2.19 -6.73 26.96
C GLU A 283 -1.92 -7.01 28.44
N THR A 284 -2.23 -8.23 28.90
CA THR A 284 -2.01 -8.69 30.29
C THR A 284 -1.15 -9.94 30.37
N GLN A 285 -0.51 -10.19 31.52
CA GLN A 285 0.35 -11.36 31.69
C GLN A 285 -0.41 -12.70 31.52
N ALA A 286 -1.71 -12.73 31.83
CA ALA A 286 -2.56 -13.91 31.63
C ALA A 286 -2.78 -14.27 30.15
N GLU A 287 -2.59 -13.31 29.23
CA GLU A 287 -2.75 -13.52 27.80
C GLU A 287 -1.47 -14.02 27.11
N THR A 288 -0.33 -13.99 27.83
CA THR A 288 0.97 -14.47 27.37
C THR A 288 0.97 -15.98 27.09
N GLY A 289 1.96 -16.45 26.34
CA GLY A 289 2.09 -17.87 25.96
C GLY A 289 2.52 -18.06 24.52
N ALA A 290 2.42 -19.29 24.02
CA ALA A 290 2.82 -19.66 22.68
C ALA A 290 1.60 -19.98 21.81
N LEU A 291 1.28 -19.09 20.87
CA LEU A 291 0.34 -19.39 19.79
C LEU A 291 1.12 -20.07 18.66
N TYR A 292 0.80 -21.31 18.33
CA TYR A 292 1.45 -22.03 17.23
C TYR A 292 0.77 -21.78 15.90
N GLN A 293 1.60 -21.67 14.86
CA GLN A 293 1.21 -21.76 13.46
C GLN A 293 1.56 -23.15 12.93
N GLY A 294 0.54 -23.90 12.55
CA GLY A 294 0.65 -25.21 11.92
C GLY A 294 0.36 -25.13 10.43
N VAL A 295 1.36 -25.37 9.57
CA VAL A 295 1.15 -25.60 8.14
C VAL A 295 1.10 -27.10 7.90
N ILE A 296 -0.06 -27.60 7.50
CA ILE A 296 -0.30 -29.00 7.17
C ILE A 296 -0.49 -29.16 5.67
N VAL A 297 -0.01 -30.29 5.15
CA VAL A 297 -0.14 -30.68 3.74
C VAL A 297 -0.79 -32.04 3.68
N HIS A 298 -1.78 -32.20 2.81
CA HIS A 298 -2.55 -33.44 2.65
C HIS A 298 -2.46 -33.93 1.21
N ASN A 299 -2.23 -35.23 1.06
CA ASN A 299 -2.26 -35.93 -0.20
C ASN A 299 -3.65 -36.54 -0.42
N PRO A 300 -4.45 -36.03 -1.37
CA PRO A 300 -5.77 -36.57 -1.69
C PRO A 300 -5.73 -37.77 -2.64
N SER A 301 -4.55 -38.12 -3.18
CA SER A 301 -4.41 -39.17 -4.19
C SER A 301 -4.27 -40.57 -3.58
N ASP A 302 -4.33 -41.57 -4.45
CA ASP A 302 -4.13 -42.99 -4.15
C ASP A 302 -2.65 -43.43 -4.20
N LYS A 303 -1.72 -42.51 -4.48
CA LYS A 303 -0.27 -42.75 -4.57
C LYS A 303 0.50 -41.83 -3.63
N PRO A 304 1.70 -42.20 -3.17
CA PRO A 304 2.54 -41.28 -2.42
C PRO A 304 2.85 -40.02 -3.22
N VAL A 305 2.81 -38.86 -2.56
CA VAL A 305 3.15 -37.55 -3.14
C VAL A 305 4.35 -36.97 -2.40
N THR A 306 5.31 -36.44 -3.15
CA THR A 306 6.50 -35.76 -2.63
C THR A 306 6.38 -34.27 -2.83
N VAL A 307 6.50 -33.51 -1.74
CA VAL A 307 6.63 -32.05 -1.75
C VAL A 307 8.07 -31.67 -1.42
N GLU A 308 8.80 -31.17 -2.41
CA GLU A 308 10.15 -30.61 -2.26
C GLU A 308 10.08 -29.19 -1.67
N VAL A 309 10.96 -28.91 -0.72
CA VAL A 309 11.17 -27.56 -0.16
C VAL A 309 12.41 -26.98 -0.81
N LEU A 310 12.23 -26.08 -1.78
CA LEU A 310 13.32 -25.49 -2.56
C LEU A 310 14.06 -24.41 -1.74
N GLN A 311 13.30 -23.52 -1.13
CA GLN A 311 13.76 -22.43 -0.27
C GLN A 311 12.72 -22.22 0.82
N ALA A 312 13.14 -21.93 2.05
CA ALA A 312 12.19 -21.66 3.13
C ALA A 312 12.86 -20.93 4.29
N ALA A 313 12.20 -19.88 4.78
CA ALA A 313 12.60 -19.20 6.00
C ALA A 313 11.37 -18.80 6.81
N SER A 314 11.49 -18.86 8.13
CA SER A 314 10.52 -18.34 9.08
C SER A 314 11.24 -17.66 10.23
N TYR A 315 10.79 -16.46 10.58
CA TYR A 315 11.35 -15.69 11.67
C TYR A 315 10.29 -15.06 12.55
N LEU A 316 10.51 -15.14 13.86
CA LEU A 316 9.80 -14.43 14.90
C LEU A 316 10.38 -13.01 15.08
N SER A 317 9.57 -12.00 15.38
CA SER A 317 10.07 -10.63 15.59
C SER A 317 11.04 -10.59 16.76
N THR A 318 10.72 -11.21 17.89
CA THR A 318 11.61 -11.26 19.05
C THR A 318 11.67 -12.69 19.58
N PRO A 319 12.84 -13.27 19.86
CA PRO A 319 14.17 -12.65 19.78
C PRO A 319 14.86 -12.78 18.41
N GLU A 320 14.28 -13.50 17.45
CA GLU A 320 15.00 -13.92 16.25
C GLU A 320 15.30 -12.75 15.29
N ALA A 321 14.33 -11.89 14.97
CA ALA A 321 14.47 -10.85 13.96
C ALA A 321 13.88 -9.49 14.41
N PRO A 322 14.47 -8.82 15.42
CA PRO A 322 13.89 -7.60 15.97
C PRO A 322 13.91 -6.45 14.96
N PHE A 323 12.98 -5.51 15.13
CA PHE A 323 13.04 -4.24 14.43
C PHE A 323 14.22 -3.43 14.98
N LYS A 324 15.19 -3.14 14.11
CA LYS A 324 16.40 -2.39 14.41
C LYS A 324 16.37 -1.07 13.65
N GLU A 325 16.88 -0.02 14.29
CA GLU A 325 17.23 1.20 13.57
C GLU A 325 18.45 0.91 12.68
N LEU A 326 18.34 1.24 11.40
CA LEU A 326 19.38 1.07 10.41
C LEU A 326 19.47 2.34 9.56
N PRO A 327 20.64 2.62 8.95
CA PRO A 327 20.74 3.67 7.94
C PRO A 327 19.88 3.33 6.72
N ASP A 328 19.65 4.33 5.88
CA ASP A 328 18.75 4.25 4.72
C ASP A 328 19.19 3.18 3.72
N MET A 329 20.51 2.96 3.65
CA MET A 329 21.14 1.92 2.87
C MET A 329 22.31 1.31 3.66
N LYS A 330 22.43 -0.02 3.66
CA LYS A 330 23.56 -0.73 4.26
C LYS A 330 23.92 -1.98 3.45
N ASP A 331 25.21 -2.20 3.22
CA ASP A 331 25.69 -3.44 2.62
C ASP A 331 25.29 -4.65 3.46
N ASN A 332 24.89 -5.71 2.78
CA ASN A 332 24.36 -6.92 3.39
C ASN A 332 24.95 -8.17 2.72
N ALA A 333 26.26 -8.20 2.49
CA ALA A 333 26.89 -9.30 1.75
C ALA A 333 26.68 -10.68 2.41
N ASP A 334 26.73 -10.73 3.74
CA ASP A 334 26.62 -11.96 4.56
C ASP A 334 25.17 -12.32 4.97
N GLY A 335 24.19 -11.45 4.69
CA GLY A 335 22.80 -11.64 5.11
C GLY A 335 22.50 -11.28 6.58
N SER A 336 23.45 -10.72 7.32
CA SER A 336 23.29 -10.39 8.74
C SER A 336 22.49 -9.10 8.99
N VAL A 337 22.28 -8.26 7.97
CA VAL A 337 21.57 -6.97 8.07
C VAL A 337 20.09 -7.15 7.75
N TYR A 338 19.25 -6.93 8.76
CA TYR A 338 17.79 -6.97 8.68
C TYR A 338 17.15 -6.09 9.75
N SER A 339 15.87 -5.73 9.53
CA SER A 339 15.02 -5.08 10.52
C SER A 339 13.61 -5.66 10.44
N GLY A 340 13.23 -6.43 11.46
CA GLY A 340 11.95 -7.15 11.50
C GLY A 340 11.98 -8.53 10.82
N PRO A 341 10.98 -9.39 11.13
CA PRO A 341 10.92 -10.76 10.62
C PRO A 341 10.67 -10.81 9.11
N GLY A 342 9.93 -9.85 8.57
CA GLY A 342 9.60 -9.79 7.14
C GLY A 342 10.82 -9.62 6.26
N SER A 343 11.63 -8.59 6.55
CA SER A 343 12.83 -8.29 5.77
C SER A 343 13.90 -9.38 5.89
N ARG A 344 14.03 -10.02 7.06
CA ARG A 344 14.94 -11.17 7.26
C ARG A 344 14.48 -12.39 6.48
N THR A 345 13.20 -12.73 6.55
CA THR A 345 12.61 -13.87 5.82
C THR A 345 12.82 -13.74 4.32
N MET A 346 12.48 -12.58 3.74
CA MET A 346 12.65 -12.35 2.31
C MET A 346 14.12 -12.27 1.90
N GLY A 347 14.99 -11.72 2.75
CA GLY A 347 16.43 -11.68 2.50
C GLY A 347 17.05 -13.08 2.40
N ASP A 348 16.65 -14.01 3.26
CA ASP A 348 17.15 -15.38 3.25
C ASP A 348 16.63 -16.17 2.05
N VAL A 349 15.34 -16.07 1.74
CA VAL A 349 14.78 -16.74 0.55
C VAL A 349 15.39 -16.18 -0.74
N LEU A 350 15.64 -14.87 -0.84
CA LEU A 350 16.31 -14.26 -1.99
C LEU A 350 17.73 -14.82 -2.21
N ARG A 351 18.40 -15.26 -1.14
CA ARG A 351 19.72 -15.90 -1.17
C ARG A 351 19.67 -17.39 -1.44
N GLY A 352 18.48 -17.95 -1.59
CA GLY A 352 18.28 -19.38 -1.75
C GLY A 352 18.42 -20.20 -0.48
N VAL A 353 18.22 -19.59 0.69
CA VAL A 353 18.28 -20.30 1.96
C VAL A 353 17.05 -21.19 2.16
N ARG A 354 17.30 -22.42 2.59
CA ARG A 354 16.34 -23.28 3.29
C ARG A 354 16.81 -23.47 4.73
N GLN A 355 16.10 -22.89 5.69
CA GLN A 355 16.43 -23.05 7.09
C GLN A 355 16.31 -24.52 7.52
N GLY A 356 17.17 -24.94 8.47
CA GLY A 356 17.19 -26.31 8.96
C GLY A 356 15.93 -26.77 9.69
N ILE A 357 15.04 -25.84 10.08
CA ILE A 357 13.72 -26.17 10.65
C ILE A 357 12.74 -26.73 9.61
N PHE A 358 13.04 -26.58 8.31
CA PHE A 358 12.24 -27.13 7.23
C PHE A 358 12.90 -28.39 6.66
N PRO A 359 12.15 -29.49 6.46
CA PRO A 359 12.68 -30.67 5.78
C PRO A 359 13.04 -30.35 4.32
N ALA A 360 13.89 -31.18 3.69
CA ALA A 360 14.23 -31.00 2.28
C ALA A 360 13.08 -31.42 1.36
N GLN A 361 12.35 -32.45 1.80
CA GLN A 361 11.17 -32.98 1.14
C GLN A 361 10.23 -33.60 2.19
N LEU A 362 8.93 -33.64 1.88
CA LEU A 362 7.93 -34.42 2.59
C LEU A 362 7.39 -35.48 1.65
N VAL A 363 7.45 -36.74 2.03
CA VAL A 363 6.77 -37.83 1.32
C VAL A 363 5.48 -38.13 2.08
N ILE A 364 4.34 -37.90 1.45
CA ILE A 364 3.01 -38.00 2.05
C ILE A 364 2.29 -39.20 1.44
N GLU A 365 2.04 -40.21 2.27
CA GLU A 365 1.32 -41.42 1.87
C GLU A 365 -0.13 -41.13 1.41
N PRO A 366 -0.74 -42.02 0.60
CA PRO A 366 -2.12 -41.87 0.13
C PRO A 366 -3.11 -41.53 1.24
N GLY A 367 -3.92 -40.49 1.03
CA GLY A 367 -4.93 -40.03 2.00
C GLY A 367 -4.39 -39.52 3.34
N GLN A 368 -3.08 -39.37 3.50
CA GLN A 368 -2.47 -38.90 4.75
C GLN A 368 -2.17 -37.40 4.72
N SER A 369 -1.88 -36.86 5.91
CA SER A 369 -1.40 -35.49 6.08
C SER A 369 -0.05 -35.50 6.79
N GLN A 370 0.76 -34.47 6.54
CA GLN A 370 1.99 -34.20 7.28
C GLN A 370 2.10 -32.74 7.66
N ILE A 371 2.89 -32.48 8.70
CA ILE A 371 3.23 -31.14 9.18
C ILE A 371 4.43 -30.64 8.38
N LEU A 372 4.25 -29.57 7.63
CA LEU A 372 5.34 -28.84 6.96
C LEU A 372 5.98 -27.79 7.89
N MET A 373 5.19 -27.17 8.77
CA MET A 373 5.65 -26.21 9.76
C MET A 373 4.82 -26.29 11.04
N ASN A 374 5.46 -26.16 12.20
CA ASN A 374 4.78 -26.10 13.50
C ASN A 374 5.55 -25.18 14.45
N GLN A 375 5.44 -23.87 14.20
CA GLN A 375 6.30 -22.85 14.83
C GLN A 375 5.50 -21.91 15.74
N PRO A 376 6.03 -21.53 16.90
CA PRO A 376 5.33 -20.64 17.83
C PRO A 376 5.49 -19.16 17.49
N ILE A 377 4.48 -18.39 17.86
CA ILE A 377 4.47 -16.95 18.07
C ILE A 377 4.39 -16.75 19.60
N THR A 378 5.55 -16.71 20.26
CA THR A 378 5.64 -16.67 21.71
C THR A 378 5.60 -15.24 22.23
N ILE A 379 4.82 -15.00 23.29
CA ILE A 379 4.86 -13.78 24.09
C ILE A 379 5.19 -14.17 25.52
N GLU A 380 6.30 -13.66 26.05
CA GLU A 380 6.79 -14.00 27.40
C GLU A 380 6.36 -12.97 28.45
N ARG A 381 6.16 -11.72 28.04
CA ARG A 381 5.79 -10.58 28.91
C ARG A 381 4.69 -9.76 28.28
N ALA A 382 3.89 -9.09 29.11
CA ALA A 382 2.87 -8.15 28.68
C ALA A 382 3.08 -6.75 29.31
N PRO A 383 2.66 -5.67 28.64
CA PRO A 383 2.06 -5.63 27.30
C PRO A 383 3.12 -5.83 26.21
N ALA A 384 2.84 -6.70 25.24
CA ALA A 384 3.72 -6.93 24.10
C ALA A 384 2.96 -7.56 22.91
N SER A 385 3.56 -7.43 21.73
CA SER A 385 3.18 -8.18 20.53
C SER A 385 4.40 -8.87 19.93
N ASN A 386 4.16 -10.00 19.26
CA ASN A 386 5.19 -10.70 18.50
C ASN A 386 4.59 -11.19 17.18
N GLY A 387 5.37 -11.13 16.10
CA GLY A 387 4.91 -11.55 14.77
C GLY A 387 5.83 -12.57 14.16
N ARG A 388 5.29 -13.49 13.36
CA ARG A 388 6.06 -14.46 12.59
C ARG A 388 5.77 -14.28 11.11
N SER A 389 6.85 -14.13 10.33
CA SER A 389 6.82 -14.13 8.87
C SER A 389 7.43 -15.42 8.37
N THR A 390 6.82 -16.01 7.35
CA THR A 390 7.28 -17.25 6.72
C THR A 390 7.11 -17.15 5.21
N MET A 391 8.11 -17.59 4.48
CA MET A 391 8.07 -17.74 3.02
C MET A 391 8.67 -19.10 2.65
N MET A 392 7.98 -19.87 1.81
CA MET A 392 8.44 -21.15 1.31
C MET A 392 8.22 -21.24 -0.20
N ARG A 393 9.23 -21.75 -0.91
CA ARG A 393 9.15 -22.13 -2.31
C ARG A 393 9.11 -23.65 -2.40
N LEU A 394 8.01 -24.19 -2.90
CA LEU A 394 7.72 -25.61 -2.89
C LEU A 394 7.49 -26.15 -4.31
N ARG A 395 7.69 -27.46 -4.47
CA ARG A 395 7.28 -28.20 -5.67
C ARG A 395 6.66 -29.52 -5.27
N SER A 396 5.47 -29.84 -5.78
CA SER A 396 4.81 -31.12 -5.57
C SER A 396 4.79 -31.94 -6.86
N ASN A 397 5.01 -33.25 -6.76
CA ASN A 397 4.88 -34.18 -7.90
C ASN A 397 3.44 -34.73 -8.08
N GLY A 398 2.50 -34.28 -7.25
CA GLY A 398 1.07 -34.59 -7.36
C GLY A 398 0.22 -33.56 -6.62
N ALA A 399 -1.11 -33.67 -6.73
CA ALA A 399 -2.02 -32.75 -6.05
C ALA A 399 -1.85 -32.80 -4.53
N VAL A 400 -1.85 -31.63 -3.87
CA VAL A 400 -1.87 -31.51 -2.40
C VAL A 400 -2.78 -30.38 -1.94
N TYR A 401 -3.39 -30.55 -0.77
CA TYR A 401 -4.11 -29.48 -0.08
C TYR A 401 -3.28 -28.95 1.09
N VAL A 402 -3.30 -27.63 1.28
CA VAL A 402 -2.53 -26.93 2.31
C VAL A 402 -3.46 -26.17 3.24
N ALA A 403 -3.17 -26.19 4.55
CA ALA A 403 -3.83 -25.32 5.53
C ALA A 403 -2.82 -24.72 6.50
N ASN A 404 -3.05 -23.47 6.89
CA ASN A 404 -2.37 -22.77 7.97
C ASN A 404 -3.35 -22.54 9.11
N LEU A 405 -2.99 -23.01 10.29
CA LEU A 405 -3.86 -23.11 11.46
C LEU A 405 -3.22 -22.42 12.67
N ALA A 406 -4.03 -21.81 13.52
CA ALA A 406 -3.61 -21.18 14.76
C ALA A 406 -4.16 -21.94 15.97
N LYS A 407 -3.27 -22.37 16.88
CA LYS A 407 -3.66 -23.06 18.12
C LYS A 407 -2.69 -22.77 19.25
N ARG A 408 -3.14 -22.59 20.48
CA ARG A 408 -2.25 -22.41 21.64
C ARG A 408 -1.53 -23.73 21.94
N GLY A 409 -0.26 -23.61 22.30
CA GLY A 409 0.53 -24.76 22.75
C GLY A 409 0.00 -25.32 24.06
N VAL A 410 0.20 -26.62 24.27
CA VAL A 410 -0.12 -27.25 25.55
C VAL A 410 0.99 -26.93 26.54
N ARG A 411 0.65 -26.26 27.64
CA ARG A 411 1.63 -25.91 28.68
C ARG A 411 2.04 -27.14 29.46
N ASN A 412 3.33 -27.44 29.46
CA ASN A 412 3.93 -28.53 30.23
C ASN A 412 4.08 -28.11 31.71
N SER A 413 4.27 -29.09 32.59
CA SER A 413 4.51 -28.87 34.03
C SER A 413 5.74 -28.00 34.31
N ASN A 414 6.75 -28.05 33.45
CA ASN A 414 7.97 -27.21 33.52
C ASN A 414 7.78 -25.79 32.96
N GLY A 415 6.57 -25.40 32.57
CA GLY A 415 6.25 -24.07 32.05
C GLY A 415 6.55 -23.86 30.56
N THR A 416 7.18 -24.82 29.88
CA THR A 416 7.37 -24.79 28.41
C THR A 416 6.05 -25.12 27.68
N TYR A 417 5.99 -24.85 26.38
CA TYR A 417 4.85 -25.20 25.54
C TYR A 417 5.20 -26.33 24.58
N ARG A 418 4.34 -27.34 24.51
CA ARG A 418 4.36 -28.38 23.48
C ARG A 418 3.61 -27.88 22.25
N ALA A 419 4.23 -28.01 21.08
CA ALA A 419 3.58 -27.77 19.80
C ALA A 419 2.41 -28.75 19.56
N PRO A 420 1.27 -28.33 18.99
CA PRO A 420 0.17 -29.25 18.69
C PRO A 420 0.59 -30.39 17.75
N THR A 421 0.04 -31.58 17.96
CA THR A 421 0.27 -32.78 17.15
C THR A 421 -0.49 -32.71 15.83
N LEU A 422 -0.13 -33.57 14.87
CA LEU A 422 -0.86 -33.69 13.61
C LEU A 422 -2.36 -33.97 13.84
N LYS A 423 -2.69 -34.86 14.79
CA LYS A 423 -4.07 -35.20 15.14
C LYS A 423 -4.85 -33.99 15.68
N GLU A 424 -4.20 -33.15 16.49
CA GLU A 424 -4.82 -31.92 17.01
C GLU A 424 -5.06 -30.89 15.90
N TRP A 425 -4.13 -30.79 14.94
CA TRP A 425 -4.30 -29.95 13.76
C TRP A 425 -5.42 -30.44 12.84
N GLN A 426 -5.47 -31.74 12.57
CA GLN A 426 -6.54 -32.36 11.79
C GLN A 426 -7.89 -32.15 12.47
N GLY A 427 -7.98 -32.35 13.80
CA GLY A 427 -9.20 -32.06 14.55
C GLY A 427 -9.65 -30.60 14.38
N LEU A 428 -8.73 -29.64 14.51
CA LEU A 428 -9.05 -28.23 14.27
C LEU A 428 -9.47 -27.94 12.83
N LEU A 429 -8.90 -28.65 11.85
CA LEU A 429 -9.28 -28.53 10.45
C LEU A 429 -10.69 -29.08 10.19
N GLU A 430 -11.12 -30.16 10.85
CA GLU A 430 -12.46 -30.73 10.68
C GLU A 430 -13.54 -29.89 11.36
N THR A 431 -13.29 -29.42 12.59
CA THR A 431 -14.31 -28.84 13.47
C THR A 431 -14.17 -27.33 13.70
N GLY A 432 -13.01 -26.74 13.36
CA GLY A 432 -12.70 -25.35 13.64
C GLY A 432 -13.33 -24.36 12.65
N GLY A 433 -13.62 -23.16 13.13
CA GLY A 433 -13.95 -22.00 12.29
C GLY A 433 -12.73 -21.13 12.02
N PHE A 434 -12.96 -19.93 11.48
CA PHE A 434 -11.91 -18.93 11.27
C PHE A 434 -11.22 -18.53 12.57
N ALA A 435 -9.89 -18.40 12.53
CA ALA A 435 -9.17 -17.65 13.55
C ALA A 435 -9.58 -16.18 13.51
N GLY A 436 -9.65 -15.54 14.67
CA GLY A 436 -10.19 -14.19 14.82
C GLY A 436 -9.32 -13.25 15.67
N PRO A 437 -9.68 -11.95 15.75
CA PRO A 437 -10.78 -11.31 15.01
C PRO A 437 -10.48 -11.21 13.51
N ARG A 438 -11.51 -11.19 12.64
CA ARG A 438 -11.34 -10.98 11.19
C ARG A 438 -10.89 -9.53 10.91
N ASP A 439 -10.17 -9.30 9.82
CA ASP A 439 -9.78 -7.95 9.37
C ASP A 439 -10.99 -7.16 8.86
N PRO A 440 -10.89 -5.82 8.72
CA PRO A 440 -11.92 -5.02 8.07
C PRO A 440 -12.22 -5.54 6.65
N ILE A 441 -13.51 -5.74 6.35
CA ILE A 441 -13.99 -6.19 5.04
C ILE A 441 -13.55 -5.18 3.97
N PRO A 442 -13.00 -5.62 2.83
CA PRO A 442 -12.57 -4.71 1.78
C PRO A 442 -13.76 -3.95 1.18
N THR A 443 -13.55 -2.67 0.87
CA THR A 443 -14.50 -1.87 0.10
C THR A 443 -14.68 -2.52 -1.28
N PRO A 444 -15.92 -2.69 -1.78
CA PRO A 444 -16.15 -3.15 -3.15
C PRO A 444 -15.37 -2.31 -4.17
N LEU A 445 -14.83 -2.96 -5.21
CA LEU A 445 -14.05 -2.28 -6.25
C LEU A 445 -14.89 -1.27 -7.04
N ASP A 446 -16.18 -1.56 -7.24
CA ASP A 446 -17.11 -0.73 -7.99
C ASP A 446 -18.49 -0.67 -7.29
N PRO A 447 -19.07 0.52 -7.03
CA PRO A 447 -18.42 1.83 -7.14
C PRO A 447 -17.40 2.03 -6.01
N PRO A 448 -16.24 2.66 -6.29
CA PRO A 448 -15.25 2.95 -5.26
C PRO A 448 -15.84 3.87 -4.17
N ARG A 449 -15.44 3.67 -2.91
CA ARG A 449 -15.96 4.43 -1.76
C ARG A 449 -14.83 4.87 -0.84
N GLU A 450 -14.92 6.09 -0.33
CA GLU A 450 -14.04 6.60 0.72
C GLU A 450 -14.68 6.50 2.12
N PRO A 451 -13.95 6.05 3.15
CA PRO A 451 -12.56 5.59 3.09
C PRO A 451 -12.42 4.21 2.40
N THR A 452 -11.43 4.08 1.54
CA THR A 452 -11.13 2.79 0.88
C THR A 452 -10.45 1.83 1.86
N VAL A 453 -11.01 0.62 2.01
CA VAL A 453 -10.40 -0.48 2.76
C VAL A 453 -9.92 -1.54 1.76
N PHE A 454 -8.61 -1.76 1.65
CA PHE A 454 -8.06 -2.83 0.81
C PHE A 454 -8.17 -4.22 1.48
N SER A 455 -8.29 -4.26 2.81
CA SER A 455 -8.17 -5.48 3.64
C SER A 455 -6.85 -6.23 3.47
N ARG A 456 -6.67 -7.29 4.26
CA ARG A 456 -5.54 -8.23 4.14
C ARG A 456 -5.94 -9.43 3.29
N VAL A 457 -4.96 -10.26 2.95
CA VAL A 457 -5.12 -11.36 2.01
C VAL A 457 -5.22 -12.69 2.77
N ALA A 458 -6.31 -13.45 2.54
CA ALA A 458 -6.33 -14.89 2.80
C ALA A 458 -6.92 -15.63 1.59
N GLY A 459 -6.07 -16.37 0.89
CA GLY A 459 -6.46 -17.09 -0.31
C GLY A 459 -5.30 -17.64 -1.11
N VAL A 460 -5.58 -18.02 -2.34
CA VAL A 460 -4.59 -18.42 -3.34
C VAL A 460 -4.53 -17.35 -4.41
N SER A 461 -3.37 -16.74 -4.60
CA SER A 461 -3.12 -15.81 -5.70
C SER A 461 -2.33 -16.46 -6.83
N GLU A 462 -2.41 -15.90 -8.03
CA GLU A 462 -1.65 -16.31 -9.20
C GLU A 462 -0.49 -15.35 -9.44
N GLY A 463 0.74 -15.83 -9.28
CA GLY A 463 1.97 -15.05 -9.43
C GLY A 463 2.88 -15.17 -8.23
N ALA A 464 4.07 -15.71 -8.44
CA ALA A 464 5.18 -15.75 -7.49
C ALA A 464 6.39 -14.93 -7.98
N GLN A 465 6.49 -14.68 -9.29
CA GLN A 465 7.62 -13.96 -9.86
C GLN A 465 7.20 -13.02 -11.00
N TRP A 466 7.79 -11.83 -11.03
CA TRP A 466 7.82 -10.91 -12.16
C TRP A 466 9.23 -10.88 -12.74
N GLN A 467 9.45 -11.63 -13.82
CA GLN A 467 10.74 -11.67 -14.50
C GLN A 467 10.66 -10.98 -15.85
N VAL A 468 11.58 -10.04 -16.10
CA VAL A 468 11.60 -9.31 -17.37
C VAL A 468 12.98 -8.73 -17.68
N GLU A 469 13.32 -8.73 -18.96
CA GLU A 469 14.37 -7.89 -19.53
C GLU A 469 13.74 -6.60 -20.07
N ILE A 470 14.19 -5.46 -19.57
CA ILE A 470 13.60 -4.16 -19.85
C ILE A 470 14.40 -3.49 -20.96
N THR A 471 13.79 -3.32 -22.14
CA THR A 471 14.41 -2.70 -23.32
C THR A 471 13.55 -1.54 -23.84
N ASP A 472 14.07 -0.75 -24.78
CA ASP A 472 13.37 0.43 -25.34
C ASP A 472 12.09 0.05 -26.10
N SER A 473 11.98 -1.19 -26.56
CA SER A 473 10.79 -1.73 -27.24
C SER A 473 10.68 -3.24 -26.99
N PRO A 474 9.50 -3.87 -27.13
CA PRO A 474 9.33 -5.30 -26.82
C PRO A 474 10.28 -6.27 -27.54
N ASN A 475 10.84 -5.87 -28.70
CA ASN A 475 11.80 -6.66 -29.47
C ASN A 475 13.19 -6.00 -29.52
N GLY A 476 13.44 -4.99 -28.67
CA GLY A 476 14.73 -4.33 -28.57
C GLY A 476 15.74 -5.18 -27.81
N GLU A 477 17.03 -4.92 -28.03
CA GLU A 477 18.15 -5.63 -27.37
C GLU A 477 18.78 -4.82 -26.23
N HIS A 478 18.37 -3.55 -26.07
CA HIS A 478 18.96 -2.64 -25.10
C HIS A 478 17.96 -1.64 -24.55
N LEU A 479 18.34 -1.03 -23.43
CA LEU A 479 17.68 0.10 -22.79
C LEU A 479 18.60 1.31 -22.89
N SER A 480 18.24 2.28 -23.71
CA SER A 480 19.03 3.49 -23.90
C SER A 480 19.12 4.29 -22.61
N LEU A 481 20.32 4.79 -22.29
CA LEU A 481 20.50 5.72 -21.18
C LEU A 481 19.67 6.99 -21.41
N PRO A 482 19.07 7.59 -20.37
CA PRO A 482 18.45 8.90 -20.49
C PRO A 482 19.52 9.96 -20.81
N GLU A 483 19.10 11.09 -21.38
CA GLU A 483 19.99 12.25 -21.59
C GLU A 483 20.66 12.69 -20.28
N PRO A 484 21.85 13.33 -20.34
CA PRO A 484 22.50 13.89 -19.16
C PRO A 484 21.55 14.73 -18.30
N GLY A 485 21.56 14.51 -16.99
CA GLY A 485 20.67 15.18 -16.03
C GLY A 485 19.24 14.65 -16.00
N LYS A 486 18.85 13.76 -16.92
CA LYS A 486 17.50 13.18 -17.01
C LYS A 486 17.42 11.79 -16.39
N ALA A 487 16.19 11.36 -16.14
CA ALA A 487 15.88 10.05 -15.60
C ALA A 487 14.56 9.50 -16.17
N PHE A 488 14.39 8.19 -16.07
CA PHE A 488 13.10 7.52 -16.16
C PHE A 488 12.98 6.46 -15.07
N SER A 489 11.74 6.07 -14.76
CA SER A 489 11.43 5.08 -13.74
C SER A 489 10.45 4.03 -14.23
N TYR A 490 10.61 2.82 -13.76
CA TYR A 490 9.62 1.75 -13.84
C TYR A 490 8.98 1.54 -12.48
N VAL A 491 7.66 1.52 -12.43
CA VAL A 491 6.92 1.34 -11.16
C VAL A 491 6.89 -0.13 -10.76
N VAL A 492 7.09 -0.42 -9.47
CA VAL A 492 7.15 -1.76 -8.90
C VAL A 492 6.10 -1.89 -7.78
N GLY A 493 5.27 -2.93 -7.85
CA GLY A 493 4.30 -3.28 -6.82
C GLY A 493 2.99 -2.48 -6.86
N THR A 494 2.53 -2.00 -8.03
CA THR A 494 1.30 -1.19 -8.12
C THR A 494 0.04 -1.91 -7.63
N LEU A 495 -0.92 -1.11 -7.15
CA LEU A 495 -2.22 -1.53 -6.62
C LEU A 495 -3.36 -1.10 -7.55
N HIS A 496 -4.56 -1.64 -7.32
CA HIS A 496 -5.73 -1.37 -8.17
C HIS A 496 -6.12 0.13 -8.27
N LEU A 497 -5.81 0.93 -7.25
CA LEU A 497 -6.05 2.40 -7.25
C LEU A 497 -4.76 3.22 -7.15
N ILE A 498 -3.60 2.57 -7.10
CA ILE A 498 -2.32 3.24 -6.86
C ILE A 498 -1.31 2.70 -7.88
N THR A 499 -1.22 3.37 -9.01
CA THR A 499 -0.41 2.97 -10.19
C THR A 499 0.71 3.97 -10.52
N LEU A 500 0.81 5.06 -9.76
CA LEU A 500 1.64 6.24 -10.09
C LEU A 500 1.34 6.77 -11.49
N GLY A 501 0.04 6.85 -11.83
CA GLY A 501 -0.45 7.31 -13.11
C GLY A 501 -0.30 6.31 -14.26
N THR A 502 0.49 5.24 -14.11
CA THR A 502 0.77 4.29 -15.21
C THR A 502 -0.48 3.57 -15.73
N GLY A 503 -1.48 3.34 -14.87
CA GLY A 503 -2.65 2.51 -15.15
C GLY A 503 -2.38 1.00 -15.09
N GLN A 504 -1.14 0.59 -14.83
CA GLN A 504 -0.80 -0.83 -14.72
C GLN A 504 -1.06 -1.33 -13.29
N ILE A 505 -1.81 -2.41 -13.16
CA ILE A 505 -2.04 -3.10 -11.88
C ILE A 505 -1.12 -4.32 -11.82
N GLN A 506 -0.23 -4.35 -10.82
CA GLN A 506 0.68 -5.48 -10.60
C GLN A 506 0.22 -6.40 -9.48
N SER A 507 -0.72 -5.97 -8.62
CA SER A 507 -1.28 -6.82 -7.56
C SER A 507 -1.82 -8.14 -8.12
N ALA A 508 -1.34 -9.26 -7.59
CA ALA A 508 -1.66 -10.59 -8.11
C ALA A 508 -3.16 -10.88 -8.02
N ARG A 509 -3.69 -11.55 -9.05
CA ARG A 509 -5.09 -11.97 -9.10
C ARG A 509 -5.33 -13.06 -8.06
N MET A 510 -6.46 -13.01 -7.34
CA MET A 510 -6.89 -14.09 -6.45
C MET A 510 -7.59 -15.19 -7.27
N LEU A 511 -7.06 -16.41 -7.25
CA LEU A 511 -7.68 -17.62 -7.82
C LEU A 511 -8.82 -18.14 -6.91
N LYS A 512 -8.58 -18.08 -5.60
CA LYS A 512 -9.55 -18.35 -4.53
C LYS A 512 -9.27 -17.41 -3.37
N ARG A 513 -10.29 -16.95 -2.66
CA ARG A 513 -10.16 -16.10 -1.47
C ARG A 513 -11.30 -16.33 -0.51
N TYR A 514 -11.09 -16.01 0.77
CA TYR A 514 -12.21 -15.82 1.67
C TYR A 514 -12.94 -14.51 1.32
N GLU A 515 -14.27 -14.53 1.42
CA GLU A 515 -15.14 -13.44 0.96
C GLU A 515 -14.87 -12.10 1.68
N ASP A 516 -14.42 -12.16 2.92
CA ASP A 516 -14.11 -11.02 3.78
C ASP A 516 -12.68 -10.46 3.61
N THR A 517 -11.91 -10.97 2.64
CA THR A 517 -10.51 -10.58 2.41
C THR A 517 -10.28 -9.92 1.05
N ALA A 518 -9.12 -9.30 0.89
CA ALA A 518 -8.74 -8.50 -0.28
C ALA A 518 -9.07 -9.14 -1.65
N TYR A 519 -9.49 -8.31 -2.61
CA TYR A 519 -9.81 -8.74 -3.97
C TYR A 519 -8.58 -9.09 -4.83
N PHE A 520 -7.42 -8.53 -4.47
CA PHE A 520 -6.13 -8.84 -5.07
C PHE A 520 -5.10 -9.10 -3.97
N ALA A 521 -3.99 -9.75 -4.29
CA ALA A 521 -2.85 -9.83 -3.38
C ALA A 521 -2.13 -8.47 -3.35
N HIS A 522 -2.70 -7.51 -2.65
CA HIS A 522 -2.14 -6.17 -2.54
C HIS A 522 -0.72 -6.23 -1.97
N SER A 523 0.15 -5.37 -2.49
CA SER A 523 1.58 -5.32 -2.17
C SER A 523 2.41 -6.51 -2.62
N ASN A 524 1.83 -7.57 -3.22
CA ASN A 524 2.59 -8.70 -3.76
C ASN A 524 3.64 -9.25 -2.79
N TYR A 525 3.32 -9.34 -1.49
CA TYR A 525 4.28 -9.80 -0.49
C TYR A 525 4.82 -11.18 -0.86
N GLY A 526 6.15 -11.31 -0.89
CA GLY A 526 6.83 -12.54 -1.30
C GLY A 526 6.92 -12.77 -2.81
N VAL A 527 6.36 -11.89 -3.66
CA VAL A 527 6.64 -11.92 -5.11
C VAL A 527 8.06 -11.46 -5.36
N GLU A 528 8.80 -12.23 -6.16
CA GLU A 528 10.12 -11.87 -6.63
C GLU A 528 10.02 -11.00 -7.89
N TYR A 529 10.52 -9.78 -7.81
CA TYR A 529 10.82 -8.97 -8.99
C TYR A 529 12.26 -9.26 -9.39
N ASN A 530 12.46 -9.80 -10.58
CA ASN A 530 13.78 -10.05 -11.16
C ASN A 530 13.91 -9.29 -12.49
N LEU A 531 14.54 -8.12 -12.44
CA LEU A 531 14.50 -7.12 -13.50
C LEU A 531 15.89 -6.98 -14.13
N THR A 532 16.03 -7.30 -15.40
CA THR A 532 17.28 -7.13 -16.16
C THR A 532 17.23 -5.84 -16.99
N LEU A 533 18.28 -5.03 -16.93
CA LEU A 533 18.44 -3.76 -17.62
C LEU A 533 19.72 -3.82 -18.48
N PRO A 534 19.62 -4.14 -19.78
CA PRO A 534 20.73 -4.05 -20.73
C PRO A 534 21.00 -2.58 -21.11
N LEU A 535 21.61 -1.82 -20.21
CA LEU A 535 21.84 -0.38 -20.34
C LEU A 535 22.82 -0.08 -21.47
N LYS A 536 22.45 0.81 -22.41
CA LYS A 536 23.32 1.20 -23.54
C LYS A 536 23.57 2.70 -23.60
N ASN A 537 24.85 3.08 -23.65
CA ASN A 537 25.23 4.45 -23.95
C ASN A 537 25.20 4.69 -25.46
N THR A 538 24.13 5.30 -25.95
CA THR A 538 23.93 5.64 -27.37
C THR A 538 24.59 6.95 -27.77
N THR A 539 25.21 7.67 -26.84
CA THR A 539 25.89 8.95 -27.11
C THR A 539 27.32 8.72 -27.57
N ASN A 540 27.92 9.74 -28.18
CA ASN A 540 29.34 9.75 -28.56
C ASN A 540 30.27 10.16 -27.41
N GLN A 541 29.77 10.17 -26.18
CA GLN A 541 30.51 10.64 -25.00
C GLN A 541 30.37 9.65 -23.83
N PRO A 542 31.36 9.56 -22.93
CA PRO A 542 31.20 8.80 -21.70
C PRO A 542 30.01 9.34 -20.87
N GLN A 543 29.27 8.42 -20.25
CA GLN A 543 28.13 8.74 -19.40
C GLN A 543 28.27 8.03 -18.05
N THR A 544 27.94 8.74 -16.97
CA THR A 544 27.80 8.14 -15.64
C THR A 544 26.33 7.92 -15.34
N VAL A 545 25.94 6.67 -15.10
CA VAL A 545 24.56 6.27 -14.83
C VAL A 545 24.42 5.69 -13.44
N THR A 546 23.29 5.97 -12.80
CA THR A 546 22.89 5.38 -11.52
C THR A 546 21.61 4.58 -11.67
N VAL A 547 21.53 3.46 -10.95
CA VAL A 547 20.30 2.69 -10.78
C VAL A 547 19.91 2.74 -9.31
N SER A 548 18.67 3.14 -9.02
CA SER A 548 18.17 3.32 -7.65
C SER A 548 16.76 2.78 -7.49
N LEU A 549 16.46 2.14 -6.36
CA LEU A 549 15.09 1.90 -5.92
C LEU A 549 14.64 3.10 -5.07
N GLN A 550 13.46 3.66 -5.30
CA GLN A 550 12.97 4.85 -4.58
C GLN A 550 11.54 4.67 -4.10
N THR A 551 11.14 5.45 -3.09
CA THR A 551 9.80 5.43 -2.50
C THR A 551 9.13 6.80 -2.64
N PRO A 552 8.59 7.15 -3.82
CA PRO A 552 7.91 8.41 -4.03
C PRO A 552 6.57 8.47 -3.27
N LEU A 553 5.96 9.65 -3.22
CA LEU A 553 4.57 9.78 -2.80
C LEU A 553 3.63 9.13 -3.82
N LYS A 554 2.55 8.56 -3.28
CA LYS A 554 1.45 7.97 -4.05
C LYS A 554 0.65 9.09 -4.72
N ASP A 555 0.92 9.34 -6.00
CA ASP A 555 0.27 10.38 -6.77
C ASP A 555 -0.11 9.84 -8.16
N GLU A 556 -1.39 9.97 -8.54
CA GLU A 556 -1.87 9.55 -9.87
C GLU A 556 -2.04 10.77 -10.82
N GLY A 557 -1.47 11.92 -10.49
CA GLY A 557 -1.67 13.17 -11.21
C GLY A 557 -0.88 13.32 -12.52
N GLY A 558 0.07 12.43 -12.81
CA GLY A 558 0.88 12.49 -14.04
C GLY A 558 1.87 11.34 -14.21
N LYS A 559 2.43 11.21 -15.42
CA LYS A 559 3.46 10.20 -15.80
C LYS A 559 4.83 10.81 -16.08
N ASP A 560 5.01 12.09 -15.80
CA ASP A 560 6.16 12.90 -16.18
C ASP A 560 6.91 13.50 -14.98
N LEU A 561 6.51 13.11 -13.76
CA LEU A 561 7.16 13.53 -12.53
C LEU A 561 6.97 12.51 -11.41
N LEU A 562 7.90 12.52 -10.45
CA LEU A 562 7.75 11.88 -9.15
C LEU A 562 7.71 12.93 -8.04
N LEU A 563 6.98 12.63 -6.97
CA LEU A 563 6.85 13.48 -5.80
C LEU A 563 7.60 12.90 -4.61
N PHE A 564 8.35 13.73 -3.90
CA PHE A 564 9.12 13.37 -2.71
C PHE A 564 8.81 14.34 -1.56
N LEU A 565 9.24 13.99 -0.35
CA LEU A 565 9.05 14.82 0.85
C LEU A 565 10.36 15.49 1.27
N ASN A 566 10.28 16.81 1.42
CA ASN A 566 11.29 17.61 2.08
C ASN A 566 10.60 18.71 2.93
N PRO A 567 10.74 18.71 4.26
CA PRO A 567 11.55 17.81 5.09
C PRO A 567 11.15 16.33 5.04
N ARG A 568 12.11 15.45 5.33
CA ARG A 568 11.90 14.00 5.44
C ARG A 568 10.90 13.66 6.54
N VAL A 569 10.12 12.59 6.32
CA VAL A 569 9.19 12.01 7.30
C VAL A 569 9.68 10.63 7.69
N ASP A 570 9.59 10.25 8.98
CA ASP A 570 10.17 8.99 9.49
C ASP A 570 9.34 7.74 9.27
N GLN A 571 8.17 7.87 8.62
CA GLN A 571 7.31 6.73 8.33
C GLN A 571 7.98 5.80 7.31
N ILE A 572 8.44 4.63 7.77
CA ILE A 572 9.07 3.61 6.93
C ILE A 572 8.03 2.98 6.00
N PHE A 573 8.33 2.95 4.71
CA PHE A 573 7.51 2.38 3.64
C PHE A 573 8.18 1.17 2.97
N PHE A 574 9.49 1.01 3.07
CA PHE A 574 10.17 -0.17 2.54
C PHE A 574 11.29 -0.58 3.50
N ARG A 575 11.36 -1.87 3.81
CA ARG A 575 12.46 -2.48 4.57
C ARG A 575 12.80 -3.84 3.97
N GLY A 576 13.93 -3.95 3.30
CA GLY A 576 14.21 -5.17 2.53
C GLY A 576 15.59 -5.22 1.92
N THR A 577 16.01 -6.44 1.58
CA THR A 577 17.24 -6.65 0.83
C THR A 577 16.95 -6.62 -0.66
N VAL A 578 17.78 -5.89 -1.41
CA VAL A 578 17.84 -5.88 -2.86
C VAL A 578 19.16 -6.51 -3.28
N LYS A 579 19.10 -7.45 -4.22
CA LYS A 579 20.27 -8.01 -4.91
C LYS A 579 20.48 -7.24 -6.20
N VAL A 580 21.70 -6.81 -6.45
CA VAL A 580 22.11 -6.23 -7.73
C VAL A 580 23.28 -7.01 -8.28
N SER A 581 23.15 -7.48 -9.52
CA SER A 581 24.23 -8.13 -10.26
C SER A 581 24.54 -7.33 -11.52
N TYR A 582 25.81 -7.15 -11.84
CA TYR A 582 26.26 -6.35 -12.98
C TYR A 582 27.67 -6.75 -13.37
N ASP A 583 28.06 -6.56 -14.62
CA ASP A 583 29.46 -6.74 -15.02
C ASP A 583 30.30 -5.52 -14.62
N ASP A 584 31.48 -5.70 -14.05
CA ASP A 584 32.44 -4.60 -13.86
C ASP A 584 33.20 -4.26 -15.15
N ASP A 585 34.03 -3.22 -15.14
CA ASP A 585 34.77 -2.76 -16.33
C ASP A 585 35.68 -3.81 -16.99
N ALA A 586 36.01 -4.91 -16.29
CA ALA A 586 36.74 -6.05 -16.85
C ALA A 586 35.82 -7.13 -17.46
N GLY A 587 34.50 -6.93 -17.42
CA GLY A 587 33.50 -7.90 -17.85
C GLY A 587 33.25 -9.00 -16.82
N GLN A 588 33.67 -8.82 -15.56
CA GLN A 588 33.45 -9.80 -14.52
C GLN A 588 32.13 -9.55 -13.79
N LEU A 589 31.32 -10.60 -13.68
CA LEU A 589 30.05 -10.54 -12.94
C LEU A 589 30.28 -10.24 -11.47
N GLN A 590 29.77 -9.10 -11.01
CA GLN A 590 29.68 -8.70 -9.62
C GLN A 590 28.28 -8.95 -9.09
N THR A 591 28.18 -9.28 -7.79
CA THR A 591 26.90 -9.39 -7.09
C THR A 591 26.98 -8.69 -5.75
N ARG A 592 26.08 -7.73 -5.53
CA ARG A 592 25.95 -6.94 -4.31
C ARG A 592 24.58 -7.18 -3.69
N TYR A 593 24.55 -7.33 -2.37
CA TYR A 593 23.31 -7.34 -1.61
C TYR A 593 23.27 -6.12 -0.71
N VAL A 594 22.16 -5.40 -0.75
CA VAL A 594 22.00 -4.14 -0.02
C VAL A 594 20.68 -4.17 0.73
N HIS A 595 20.70 -3.88 2.02
CA HIS A 595 19.50 -3.67 2.82
C HIS A 595 19.08 -2.20 2.74
N LEU A 596 17.82 -1.94 2.41
CA LEU A 596 17.25 -0.61 2.31
C LEU A 596 16.24 -0.37 3.43
N ILE A 597 16.31 0.81 4.05
CA ILE A 597 15.24 1.40 4.86
C ILE A 597 14.79 2.68 4.17
N GLN A 598 13.65 2.63 3.48
CA GLN A 598 13.10 3.80 2.81
C GLN A 598 11.84 4.28 3.48
N ARG A 599 11.74 5.58 3.64
CA ARG A 599 10.57 6.25 4.21
C ARG A 599 9.65 6.78 3.12
N ARG A 600 8.44 7.15 3.53
CA ARG A 600 7.45 7.79 2.66
C ARG A 600 8.07 9.00 1.97
N GLY A 601 7.98 9.05 0.64
CA GLY A 601 8.48 10.17 -0.16
C GLY A 601 10.00 10.32 -0.13
N GLN A 602 10.75 9.24 0.15
CA GLN A 602 12.19 9.26 0.18
C GLN A 602 12.81 8.97 -1.21
N PRO A 603 13.69 9.84 -1.72
CA PRO A 603 14.53 9.50 -2.87
C PRO A 603 15.54 8.40 -2.50
N GLY A 604 15.82 7.50 -3.43
CA GLY A 604 16.76 6.41 -3.21
C GLY A 604 18.21 6.81 -3.43
N GLU A 605 19.11 6.28 -2.60
CA GLU A 605 20.53 6.26 -2.90
C GLU A 605 20.82 5.27 -4.06
N PRO A 606 21.85 5.52 -4.90
CA PRO A 606 22.23 4.59 -5.96
C PRO A 606 22.60 3.21 -5.40
N LEU A 607 21.94 2.17 -5.93
CA LEU A 607 22.33 0.78 -5.68
C LEU A 607 23.65 0.47 -6.39
N ILE A 608 23.84 1.07 -7.56
CA ILE A 608 25.09 1.04 -8.33
C ILE A 608 25.27 2.37 -9.09
N THR A 609 26.52 2.69 -9.37
CA THR A 609 26.94 3.76 -10.27
C THR A 609 27.90 3.16 -11.30
N LEU A 610 27.65 3.41 -12.58
CA LEU A 610 28.41 2.84 -13.68
C LEU A 610 28.90 3.95 -14.60
N ASN A 611 30.12 3.82 -15.11
CA ASN A 611 30.65 4.65 -16.19
C ASN A 611 30.60 3.85 -17.50
N LEU A 612 29.88 4.34 -18.50
CA LEU A 612 29.78 3.68 -19.81
C LEU A 612 30.47 4.53 -20.86
N SER A 613 31.46 3.94 -21.55
CA SER A 613 32.07 4.52 -22.74
C SER A 613 31.06 4.63 -23.89
N PRO A 614 31.29 5.53 -24.87
CA PRO A 614 30.44 5.65 -26.05
C PRO A 614 30.15 4.31 -26.73
N GLY A 615 28.88 4.02 -27.04
CA GLY A 615 28.46 2.82 -27.76
C GLY A 615 28.49 1.52 -26.94
N THR A 616 29.00 1.52 -25.71
CA THR A 616 29.08 0.33 -24.87
C THR A 616 27.76 0.02 -24.16
N SER A 617 27.57 -1.25 -23.80
CA SER A 617 26.42 -1.72 -23.03
C SER A 617 26.85 -2.35 -21.72
N ARG A 618 25.95 -2.31 -20.74
CA ARG A 618 26.12 -2.96 -19.45
C ARG A 618 24.84 -3.64 -19.02
N GLU A 619 24.92 -4.93 -18.74
CA GLU A 619 23.80 -5.62 -18.10
C GLU A 619 23.79 -5.34 -16.60
N VAL A 620 22.61 -4.96 -16.10
CA VAL A 620 22.34 -4.80 -14.67
C VAL A 620 21.09 -5.58 -14.33
N GLN A 621 21.19 -6.54 -13.42
CA GLN A 621 20.04 -7.24 -12.85
C GLN A 621 19.74 -6.72 -11.45
N VAL A 622 18.48 -6.37 -11.19
CA VAL A 622 17.97 -5.97 -9.87
C VAL A 622 16.90 -6.97 -9.45
N SER A 623 17.16 -7.69 -8.35
CA SER A 623 16.25 -8.68 -7.81
C SER A 623 15.83 -8.34 -6.38
N LEU A 624 14.54 -8.44 -6.08
CA LEU A 624 14.02 -8.33 -4.72
C LEU A 624 12.79 -9.22 -4.51
N LEU A 625 12.68 -9.80 -3.32
CA LEU A 625 11.43 -10.35 -2.81
C LEU A 625 10.69 -9.25 -2.05
N TYR A 626 9.48 -8.93 -2.48
CA TYR A 626 8.76 -7.79 -1.93
C TYR A 626 8.45 -8.02 -0.43
N PRO A 627 9.04 -7.25 0.50
CA PRO A 627 8.98 -7.57 1.93
C PRO A 627 7.59 -7.37 2.52
N PRO A 628 7.11 -8.28 3.39
CA PRO A 628 5.97 -7.97 4.25
C PRO A 628 6.41 -6.88 5.23
N ASP A 629 5.52 -5.92 5.50
CA ASP A 629 5.77 -4.60 6.11
C ASP A 629 6.18 -3.47 5.14
N SER A 630 6.24 -3.74 3.84
CA SER A 630 6.39 -2.67 2.83
C SER A 630 5.03 -2.09 2.44
N THR A 631 5.04 -0.80 2.12
CA THR A 631 3.93 -0.01 1.58
C THR A 631 4.25 0.35 0.13
N PRO A 632 3.58 -0.29 -0.84
CA PRO A 632 3.80 -0.03 -2.27
C PRO A 632 3.17 1.27 -2.74
N PRO A 633 3.53 1.75 -3.94
CA PRO A 633 4.57 1.21 -4.83
C PRO A 633 5.96 1.82 -4.57
N GLN A 634 6.99 1.12 -5.05
CA GLN A 634 8.35 1.67 -5.23
C GLN A 634 8.58 1.92 -6.72
N VAL A 635 9.69 2.58 -7.05
CA VAL A 635 10.11 2.78 -8.44
C VAL A 635 11.59 2.42 -8.61
N LEU A 636 11.91 1.73 -9.71
CA LEU A 636 13.28 1.53 -10.15
C LEU A 636 13.64 2.62 -11.15
N THR A 637 14.63 3.44 -10.83
CA THR A 637 15.01 4.62 -11.62
C THR A 637 16.39 4.44 -12.22
N VAL A 638 16.50 4.73 -13.51
CA VAL A 638 17.76 4.93 -14.22
C VAL A 638 17.96 6.44 -14.40
N LYS A 639 19.08 6.98 -13.94
CA LYS A 639 19.44 8.39 -14.08
C LYS A 639 20.85 8.53 -14.62
N THR A 640 21.00 9.34 -15.68
CA THR A 640 22.30 9.80 -16.14
C THR A 640 22.67 11.07 -15.39
N LEU A 641 23.85 11.10 -14.78
CA LEU A 641 24.30 12.25 -14.00
C LEU A 641 24.68 13.41 -14.93
N ASP A 642 24.54 14.64 -14.41
CA ASP A 642 25.16 15.80 -15.02
C ASP A 642 26.69 15.65 -14.99
N ARG A 643 27.37 16.29 -15.94
CA ARG A 643 28.84 16.32 -15.99
C ARG A 643 29.44 17.20 -14.91
#